data_AF-A0A814GIV5-F1
#
_entry.id   AF-A0A814GIV5-F1
#
_cell.length_a   1.000
_cell.length_b   1.000
_cell.length_c   1.000
_cell.angle_alpha   90.00
_cell.angle_beta   90.00
_cell.angle_gamma   90.00
#
_symmetry.space_group_name_H-M   'P 1'
#
loop_
_entity.id
_entity.type
_entity.pdbx_description
1 polymer ?
#
loop_
_entity_poly.entity_id
_entity_poly.type
_entity_poly.pdbx_seq_one_letter_code
_entity_poly.pdbx_strand_id
1 'polypeptide(L)'
;MRVNDEITETRFMYSIIVIYLKCIIISLVPLVIADIYLHNPRGSNNRNNERSRERTQETLSFNSQNNARGGYNVGENGSMYYYAGSILPVQWTNQHSCNDTNSDCTLILQYMCRDNLRDGSSSQIIPVTTDGENDASYRLHETLESYLNCKTRSRNKNLFTAEQSVQGSCTSTRQNPGSTRYGLECPEERDYYPYWQPSDWVDIAVLTNRQDLCSYYRQKSQNVQSRFACTLTKEQLLQIANKSVILPNTKEECESFNDASLNGITPQWVEYKSNSIYPPPDCFTPSYTRENHLGDTFGSDMPVYNWTLPNINAKKCVLRIRYNISTGDYDGWNVDKTHNQNIGIFDEFFANQKTVQQQRGYTFKSNPTIKLFNNVSFNLKLAINTAQYGRVFQDRSYVFEIRQRPAELQNKEIFNLNVRGKRGNIVQVYPAVEYDFVPNHLEIPINSYVHIQWIGSNTNPPGNDGQGTAGTDRNNVLLLENKTVNSDWNPFQYLQVNGLLSANYPNMLVNSTLFHFSKNDLRLLAASGQSTDAQLNNASAYFDLGPRQVPSSGIYHYFSTRNNAFSNRDQKARMIVQPFDFIYRLIDQNADEIRLNNAILSFPANSLSTSTVIKLSHLTREQISEILTKNGQNIVAKESLYDSGYIIEPYDLNFVQYIKFQIPVEQIDHSENVNILQFEPTGGIYTSLANSQTKNYLNFQTNRGGVYVFVKPKSNLAWIAAVVIPIVLVIIIILSTIAFFYKNPRQYRKLKTRCTKTQRSFKMRI
;
A
#
# COMPACT_ATOMS: atom_id res chain seq x y z
N MET A 1 -42.08 7.87 65.27
CA MET A 1 -40.84 8.40 64.65
C MET A 1 -39.73 7.34 64.61
N ARG A 2 -39.98 6.15 64.06
CA ARG A 2 -38.92 5.12 63.85
C ARG A 2 -39.06 4.33 62.54
N VAL A 3 -40.05 4.66 61.70
CA VAL A 3 -40.32 3.94 60.44
C VAL A 3 -39.81 4.71 59.22
N ASN A 4 -39.52 6.01 59.34
CA ASN A 4 -39.03 6.83 58.22
C ASN A 4 -37.50 6.78 58.03
N ASP A 5 -36.72 6.42 59.06
CA ASP A 5 -35.25 6.38 58.95
C ASP A 5 -34.76 5.09 58.26
N GLU A 6 -35.38 3.94 58.51
CA GLU A 6 -35.02 2.67 57.84
C GLU A 6 -35.30 2.68 56.32
N ILE A 7 -36.36 3.36 55.88
CA ILE A 7 -36.69 3.49 54.44
C ILE A 7 -35.65 4.37 53.72
N THR A 8 -35.05 5.33 54.44
CA THR A 8 -34.10 6.29 53.89
C THR A 8 -32.70 5.66 53.76
N GLU A 9 -32.26 4.90 54.75
CA GLU A 9 -31.00 4.12 54.67
C GLU A 9 -31.07 3.02 53.61
N THR A 10 -32.20 2.32 53.49
CA THR A 10 -32.37 1.26 52.49
C THR A 10 -32.31 1.83 51.07
N ARG A 11 -32.90 3.01 50.82
CA ARG A 11 -32.83 3.71 49.52
C ARG A 11 -31.42 4.25 49.21
N PHE A 12 -30.69 4.68 50.24
CA PHE A 12 -29.31 5.17 50.08
C PHE A 12 -28.35 4.03 49.73
N MET A 13 -28.44 2.90 50.45
CA MET A 13 -27.71 1.67 50.14
C MET A 13 -28.04 1.14 48.75
N TYR A 14 -29.33 1.10 48.37
CA TYR A 14 -29.74 0.66 47.03
C TYR A 14 -29.19 1.57 45.92
N SER A 15 -29.13 2.89 46.17
CA SER A 15 -28.56 3.85 45.22
C SER A 15 -27.05 3.67 45.06
N ILE A 16 -26.32 3.42 46.15
CA ILE A 16 -24.88 3.12 46.11
C ILE A 16 -24.62 1.80 45.39
N ILE A 17 -25.40 0.76 45.68
CA ILE A 17 -25.29 -0.55 45.03
C ILE A 17 -25.59 -0.44 43.53
N VAL A 18 -26.60 0.33 43.12
CA VAL A 18 -26.92 0.57 41.71
C VAL A 18 -25.83 1.39 41.01
N ILE A 19 -25.22 2.36 41.69
CA ILE A 19 -24.07 3.11 41.15
C ILE A 19 -22.85 2.18 41.01
N TYR A 20 -22.55 1.36 42.01
CA TYR A 20 -21.47 0.38 41.97
C TYR A 20 -21.68 -0.68 40.88
N LEU A 21 -22.91 -1.20 40.74
CA LEU A 21 -23.28 -2.12 39.66
C LEU A 21 -23.22 -1.45 38.29
N LYS A 22 -23.61 -0.18 38.15
CA LYS A 22 -23.42 0.58 36.89
C LYS A 22 -21.93 0.76 36.57
N CYS A 23 -21.09 1.08 37.55
CA CYS A 23 -19.64 1.19 37.36
C CYS A 23 -19.00 -0.17 37.01
N ILE A 24 -19.40 -1.26 37.66
CA ILE A 24 -18.92 -2.62 37.39
C ILE A 24 -19.39 -3.11 36.01
N ILE A 25 -20.65 -2.85 35.63
CA ILE A 25 -21.20 -3.24 34.32
C ILE A 25 -20.56 -2.40 33.18
N ILE A 26 -20.21 -1.13 33.43
CA ILE A 26 -19.43 -0.32 32.48
C ILE A 26 -17.99 -0.88 32.34
N SER A 27 -17.41 -1.45 33.40
CA SER A 27 -16.07 -2.07 33.36
C SER A 27 -16.01 -3.46 32.71
N LEU A 28 -17.16 -4.12 32.52
CA LEU A 28 -17.28 -5.48 31.98
C LEU A 28 -17.69 -5.51 30.50
N VAL A 29 -17.70 -4.38 29.81
CA VAL A 29 -17.87 -4.38 28.36
C VAL A 29 -16.58 -4.98 27.77
N PRO A 30 -16.63 -6.15 27.09
CA PRO A 30 -15.50 -6.57 26.29
C PRO A 30 -15.27 -5.47 25.26
N LEU A 31 -14.19 -4.69 25.44
CA LEU A 31 -13.68 -3.85 24.38
C LEU A 31 -13.38 -4.84 23.25
N VAL A 32 -14.19 -4.79 22.19
CA VAL A 32 -13.83 -5.45 20.94
C VAL A 32 -12.62 -4.66 20.45
N ILE A 33 -11.46 -5.21 20.76
CA ILE A 33 -10.20 -4.77 20.23
C ILE A 33 -10.18 -5.33 18.81
N ALA A 34 -10.18 -4.43 17.84
CA ALA A 34 -9.77 -4.79 16.50
C ALA A 34 -8.39 -4.24 16.27
N ASP A 35 -7.64 -4.94 15.45
CA ASP A 35 -6.22 -4.75 15.44
C ASP A 35 -5.74 -4.21 14.11
N ILE A 36 -4.91 -3.18 14.14
CA ILE A 36 -3.98 -2.88 13.05
C ILE A 36 -2.54 -2.95 13.55
N TYR A 37 -1.72 -3.77 12.90
CA TYR A 37 -0.31 -3.92 13.26
C TYR A 37 0.59 -3.54 12.10
N LEU A 38 1.45 -2.56 12.34
CA LEU A 38 2.45 -2.17 11.35
C LEU A 38 3.63 -3.14 11.41
N HIS A 39 4.01 -3.70 10.28
CA HIS A 39 5.07 -4.71 10.16
C HIS A 39 6.35 -4.16 9.54
N ASN A 40 6.25 -3.22 8.60
CA ASN A 40 7.40 -2.52 8.04
C ASN A 40 7.08 -1.05 7.74
N PRO A 41 7.90 -0.08 8.19
CA PRO A 41 8.85 -0.20 9.31
C PRO A 41 8.17 -0.78 10.57
N ARG A 42 8.93 -1.43 11.46
CA ARG A 42 8.36 -2.16 12.60
C ARG A 42 7.45 -1.29 13.48
N GLY A 43 6.19 -1.70 13.65
CA GLY A 43 5.20 -1.12 14.55
C GLY A 43 5.47 -1.42 16.02
N SER A 44 5.37 -0.39 16.85
CA SER A 44 5.63 -0.50 18.28
C SER A 44 4.40 -1.00 19.06
N ASN A 45 3.18 -0.61 18.69
CA ASN A 45 1.97 -0.82 19.48
C ASN A 45 2.15 -0.43 20.97
N ASN A 46 2.79 0.72 21.23
CA ASN A 46 3.23 1.20 22.55
C ASN A 46 4.24 0.30 23.29
N ARG A 47 4.73 -0.75 22.67
CA ARG A 47 5.79 -1.58 23.24
C ARG A 47 7.11 -0.81 23.25
N ASN A 48 8.00 -1.18 24.18
CA ASN A 48 9.39 -0.70 24.22
C ASN A 48 10.35 -1.90 24.32
N ASN A 49 11.25 -1.95 25.31
CA ASN A 49 12.20 -3.07 25.52
C ASN A 49 11.68 -4.09 26.55
N GLU A 50 10.49 -4.64 26.31
CA GLU A 50 9.78 -5.46 27.29
C GLU A 50 9.95 -6.96 27.01
N ARG A 51 10.15 -7.76 28.07
CA ARG A 51 10.32 -9.24 28.00
C ARG A 51 9.01 -10.04 28.14
N SER A 52 7.89 -9.38 28.40
CA SER A 52 6.54 -9.98 28.46
C SER A 52 5.99 -10.26 27.06
N ARG A 53 4.94 -11.08 26.89
CA ARG A 53 4.29 -11.23 25.58
C ARG A 53 3.41 -10.03 25.23
N GLU A 54 2.72 -9.50 26.23
CA GLU A 54 1.91 -8.30 26.19
C GLU A 54 2.78 -7.05 26.35
N ARG A 55 2.32 -5.91 25.81
CA ARG A 55 2.87 -4.60 26.14
C ARG A 55 2.61 -4.28 27.61
N THR A 56 3.55 -3.62 28.30
CA THR A 56 3.45 -3.35 29.74
C THR A 56 2.60 -2.12 30.02
N GLN A 57 2.69 -1.09 29.18
CA GLN A 57 1.98 0.18 29.36
C GLN A 57 1.27 0.63 28.07
N GLU A 58 -0.06 0.48 28.02
CA GLU A 58 -0.83 0.86 26.82
C GLU A 58 -0.93 2.37 26.57
N THR A 59 -0.72 3.18 27.61
CA THR A 59 -0.79 4.65 27.56
C THR A 59 0.57 5.30 27.33
N LEU A 60 1.61 4.52 26.99
CA LEU A 60 2.99 5.00 26.89
C LEU A 60 3.15 6.17 25.91
N SER A 61 2.57 6.08 24.71
CA SER A 61 2.78 7.06 23.64
C SER A 61 1.49 7.52 22.94
N PHE A 62 0.64 6.57 22.54
CA PHE A 62 -0.56 6.85 21.74
C PHE A 62 -1.66 5.84 22.05
N ASN A 63 -2.90 6.15 21.70
CA ASN A 63 -4.01 5.24 21.91
C ASN A 63 -4.18 4.31 20.71
N SER A 64 -3.54 3.14 20.74
CA SER A 64 -3.54 2.19 19.62
C SER A 64 -4.89 1.54 19.36
N GLN A 65 -5.66 1.30 20.43
CA GLN A 65 -6.88 0.46 20.43
C GLN A 65 -6.66 -1.00 20.03
N ASN A 66 -5.41 -1.43 19.82
CA ASN A 66 -5.04 -2.79 19.46
C ASN A 66 -4.77 -3.67 20.69
N ASN A 67 -4.71 -4.98 20.47
CA ASN A 67 -4.42 -5.99 21.47
C ASN A 67 -3.02 -5.75 22.05
N ALA A 68 -2.88 -5.98 23.36
CA ALA A 68 -1.61 -5.81 24.05
C ALA A 68 -0.51 -6.73 23.53
N ARG A 69 -0.82 -7.87 22.90
CA ARG A 69 0.18 -8.84 22.40
C ARG A 69 0.86 -8.46 21.09
N GLY A 70 0.31 -7.50 20.35
CA GLY A 70 0.89 -7.05 19.09
C GLY A 70 2.12 -6.15 19.27
N GLY A 71 2.73 -5.78 18.14
CA GLY A 71 3.92 -4.92 18.09
C GLY A 71 5.24 -5.64 18.36
N TYR A 72 6.32 -4.89 18.11
CA TYR A 72 7.72 -5.32 18.22
C TYR A 72 8.44 -4.54 19.31
N ASN A 73 9.51 -5.10 19.87
CA ASN A 73 10.40 -4.33 20.73
C ASN A 73 11.22 -3.33 19.93
N VAL A 74 11.67 -2.26 20.60
CA VAL A 74 12.58 -1.28 19.99
C VAL A 74 13.90 -1.98 19.63
N GLY A 75 14.50 -1.51 18.54
CA GLY A 75 15.77 -2.03 18.06
C GLY A 75 16.94 -1.70 18.99
N GLU A 76 17.92 -2.58 19.04
CA GLU A 76 19.13 -2.37 19.87
C GLU A 76 20.12 -1.43 19.16
N ASN A 77 20.64 -0.44 19.91
CA ASN A 77 21.78 0.40 19.54
C ASN A 77 21.75 1.04 18.13
N GLY A 78 20.56 1.35 17.60
CA GLY A 78 20.45 2.01 16.32
C GLY A 78 19.02 2.32 15.89
N SER A 79 18.93 3.09 14.81
CA SER A 79 17.72 3.32 14.03
C SER A 79 18.01 2.88 12.60
N MET A 80 17.03 2.27 11.94
CA MET A 80 17.13 2.08 10.48
C MET A 80 17.13 3.45 9.80
N TYR A 81 17.74 3.53 8.63
CA TYR A 81 17.72 4.74 7.82
C TYR A 81 17.41 4.38 6.39
N TYR A 82 16.74 5.28 5.67
CA TYR A 82 16.41 5.07 4.27
C TYR A 82 16.88 6.26 3.45
N TYR A 83 17.23 6.01 2.19
CA TYR A 83 17.60 7.10 1.30
C TYR A 83 16.36 7.79 0.73
N ALA A 84 16.43 9.11 0.64
CA ALA A 84 15.39 9.92 0.03
C ALA A 84 15.08 9.42 -1.39
N GLY A 85 13.80 9.32 -1.77
CA GLY A 85 13.36 8.74 -3.05
C GLY A 85 13.58 7.24 -3.21
N SER A 86 14.04 6.50 -2.18
CA SER A 86 14.00 5.04 -2.22
C SER A 86 12.59 4.52 -1.95
N ILE A 87 12.30 3.30 -2.39
CA ILE A 87 10.99 2.66 -2.27
C ILE A 87 10.98 1.80 -1.00
N LEU A 88 10.13 2.16 -0.04
CA LEU A 88 9.94 1.47 1.22
C LEU A 88 8.59 0.73 1.21
N PRO A 89 8.56 -0.61 1.23
CA PRO A 89 7.31 -1.36 1.33
C PRO A 89 6.72 -1.21 2.74
N VAL A 90 5.68 -0.38 2.86
CA VAL A 90 4.90 -0.23 4.08
C VAL A 90 3.92 -1.39 4.17
N GLN A 91 4.05 -2.24 5.19
CA GLN A 91 3.25 -3.46 5.30
C GLN A 91 2.57 -3.53 6.67
N TRP A 92 1.34 -4.02 6.71
CA TRP A 92 0.56 -4.16 7.93
C TRP A 92 -0.35 -5.39 7.87
N THR A 93 -0.97 -5.69 9.00
CA THR A 93 -2.14 -6.56 9.10
C THR A 93 -3.29 -5.79 9.72
N ASN A 94 -4.52 -6.07 9.31
CA ASN A 94 -5.73 -5.47 9.88
C ASN A 94 -6.79 -6.54 10.12
N GLN A 95 -7.33 -6.62 11.33
CA GLN A 95 -8.23 -7.70 11.72
C GLN A 95 -9.55 -7.69 10.96
N HIS A 96 -10.16 -6.51 10.76
CA HIS A 96 -11.41 -6.38 10.01
C HIS A 96 -11.17 -6.26 8.50
N SER A 97 -12.24 -6.29 7.72
CA SER A 97 -12.13 -6.27 6.27
C SER A 97 -11.90 -4.85 5.69
N CYS A 98 -11.34 -4.84 4.49
CA CYS A 98 -11.19 -3.70 3.61
C CYS A 98 -11.50 -4.16 2.20
N ASN A 99 -12.05 -3.27 1.38
CA ASN A 99 -12.58 -3.58 0.05
C ASN A 99 -13.52 -4.80 0.05
N ASP A 100 -14.39 -4.87 1.06
CA ASP A 100 -15.36 -5.94 1.32
C ASP A 100 -16.72 -5.32 1.64
N THR A 101 -17.81 -6.07 1.52
CA THR A 101 -19.18 -5.56 1.73
C THR A 101 -19.55 -5.37 3.20
N ASN A 102 -18.79 -5.97 4.12
CA ASN A 102 -19.14 -6.00 5.54
C ASN A 102 -18.77 -4.72 6.31
N SER A 103 -17.82 -3.95 5.79
CA SER A 103 -17.32 -2.76 6.49
C SER A 103 -16.83 -1.66 5.56
N ASP A 104 -17.09 -0.42 5.96
CA ASP A 104 -16.48 0.75 5.35
C ASP A 104 -15.10 0.95 5.95
N CYS A 105 -14.07 0.72 5.14
CA CYS A 105 -12.67 0.82 5.53
C CYS A 105 -12.00 2.06 4.93
N THR A 106 -11.23 2.77 5.75
CA THR A 106 -10.26 3.79 5.33
C THR A 106 -8.96 3.62 6.12
N LEU A 107 -7.88 3.28 5.43
CA LEU A 107 -6.52 3.26 5.96
C LEU A 107 -5.82 4.57 5.62
N ILE A 108 -5.17 5.20 6.59
CA ILE A 108 -4.42 6.45 6.39
C ILE A 108 -2.98 6.22 6.78
N LEU A 109 -2.06 6.43 5.84
CA LEU A 109 -0.62 6.39 6.04
C LEU A 109 -0.09 7.80 6.19
N GLN A 110 0.66 8.04 7.26
CA GLN A 110 1.23 9.33 7.59
C GLN A 110 2.64 9.17 8.15
N TYR A 111 3.42 10.24 8.10
CA TYR A 111 4.69 10.30 8.82
C TYR A 111 4.91 11.68 9.42
N MET A 112 5.84 11.77 10.35
CA MET A 112 6.28 13.02 10.96
C MET A 112 7.78 12.94 11.17
N CYS A 113 8.49 14.05 10.93
CA CYS A 113 9.92 14.17 11.20
C CYS A 113 10.21 15.42 12.04
N ARG A 114 10.94 15.27 13.15
CA ARG A 114 11.40 16.37 14.02
C ARG A 114 12.65 15.99 14.78
N ASP A 115 13.48 16.97 15.13
CA ASP A 115 14.77 16.72 15.78
C ASP A 115 14.68 16.09 17.18
N ASN A 116 13.57 16.31 17.90
CA ASN A 116 13.37 15.81 19.27
C ASN A 116 12.54 14.51 19.35
N LEU A 117 12.07 13.96 18.21
CA LEU A 117 11.40 12.65 18.19
C LEU A 117 12.29 11.60 18.85
N ARG A 118 11.71 10.69 19.62
CA ARG A 118 12.47 9.62 20.28
C ARG A 118 11.56 8.52 20.82
N ASP A 119 12.10 7.31 20.89
CA ASP A 119 11.40 6.17 21.45
C ASP A 119 11.54 6.04 22.96
N GLY A 120 12.60 6.61 23.54
CA GLY A 120 12.88 6.59 24.98
C GLY A 120 13.22 5.20 25.53
N SER A 121 13.81 5.14 26.72
CA SER A 121 14.07 3.89 27.46
C SER A 121 13.06 3.64 28.57
N SER A 122 12.34 4.69 29.01
CA SER A 122 11.36 4.63 30.08
C SER A 122 10.11 3.85 29.66
N SER A 123 9.52 3.16 30.63
CA SER A 123 8.20 2.52 30.53
C SER A 123 7.08 3.40 31.12
N GLN A 124 7.40 4.62 31.52
CA GLN A 124 6.46 5.58 32.11
C GLN A 124 5.94 6.56 31.06
N ILE A 125 4.70 7.02 31.23
CA ILE A 125 4.13 8.08 30.41
C ILE A 125 4.90 9.38 30.68
N ILE A 126 5.25 10.09 29.62
CA ILE A 126 5.88 11.41 29.71
C ILE A 126 5.06 12.40 30.57
N PRO A 127 5.67 13.14 31.51
CA PRO A 127 5.00 14.22 32.24
C PRO A 127 4.59 15.38 31.32
N VAL A 128 3.48 16.05 31.65
CA VAL A 128 3.03 17.27 30.92
C VAL A 128 3.77 18.49 31.47
N THR A 129 5.09 18.49 31.33
CA THR A 129 5.99 19.54 31.82
C THR A 129 7.17 19.70 30.87
N THR A 130 7.82 20.87 30.91
CA THR A 130 9.04 21.13 30.13
C THR A 130 10.16 20.14 30.48
N ASP A 131 10.28 19.76 31.76
CA ASP A 131 11.27 18.76 32.20
C ASP A 131 11.01 17.38 31.58
N GLY A 132 9.74 16.96 31.51
CA GLY A 132 9.36 15.71 30.86
C GLY A 132 9.69 15.69 29.37
N GLU A 133 9.48 16.82 28.67
CA GLU A 133 9.84 16.97 27.27
C GLU A 133 11.36 16.98 27.02
N ASN A 134 12.13 17.54 27.96
CA ASN A 134 13.59 17.60 27.89
C ASN A 134 14.27 16.28 28.31
N ASP A 135 13.60 15.44 29.10
CA ASP A 135 14.13 14.15 29.52
C ASP A 135 14.05 13.13 28.37
N ALA A 136 15.23 12.79 27.83
CA ALA A 136 15.40 11.86 26.72
C ALA A 136 14.98 10.41 27.03
N SER A 137 14.78 10.06 28.31
CA SER A 137 14.33 8.73 28.72
C SER A 137 12.88 8.48 28.32
N TYR A 138 12.03 9.51 28.24
CA TYR A 138 10.64 9.37 27.83
C TYR A 138 10.50 9.26 26.32
N ARG A 139 9.49 8.49 25.88
CA ARG A 139 9.05 8.48 24.50
C ARG A 139 8.39 9.82 24.15
N LEU A 140 8.80 10.42 23.05
CA LEU A 140 8.23 11.66 22.53
C LEU A 140 8.00 11.51 21.03
N HIS A 141 6.75 11.25 20.66
CA HIS A 141 6.32 11.29 19.26
C HIS A 141 5.62 12.62 18.94
N GLU A 142 4.78 13.15 19.83
CA GLU A 142 4.09 14.45 19.68
C GLU A 142 4.61 15.44 20.72
N THR A 143 4.66 16.74 20.39
CA THR A 143 5.26 17.75 21.28
C THR A 143 4.34 18.12 22.42
N LEU A 144 4.94 18.65 23.50
CA LEU A 144 4.19 19.18 24.63
C LEU A 144 3.26 20.32 24.19
N GLU A 145 3.72 21.19 23.30
CA GLU A 145 2.91 22.29 22.77
C GLU A 145 1.69 21.78 21.98
N SER A 146 1.84 20.76 21.13
CA SER A 146 0.74 20.18 20.36
C SER A 146 -0.32 19.58 21.31
N TYR A 147 0.12 18.84 22.32
CA TYR A 147 -0.77 18.31 23.36
C TYR A 147 -1.47 19.40 24.17
N LEU A 148 -0.76 20.44 24.58
CA LEU A 148 -1.36 21.53 25.35
C LEU A 148 -2.41 22.27 24.54
N ASN A 149 -2.13 22.56 23.27
CA ASN A 149 -3.14 23.11 22.35
C ASN A 149 -4.37 22.19 22.26
N CYS A 150 -4.19 20.88 22.15
CA CYS A 150 -5.30 19.93 22.16
C CYS A 150 -6.09 19.97 23.48
N LYS A 151 -5.38 19.96 24.61
CA LYS A 151 -5.96 19.97 25.97
C LYS A 151 -6.76 21.24 26.25
N THR A 152 -6.34 22.39 25.73
CA THR A 152 -6.99 23.67 25.98
C THR A 152 -7.90 24.12 24.85
N ARG A 153 -8.07 23.37 23.76
CA ARG A 153 -8.96 23.76 22.65
C ARG A 153 -10.34 23.17 22.78
N SER A 154 -11.37 23.93 22.41
CA SER A 154 -12.73 23.42 22.30
C SER A 154 -12.80 22.35 21.21
N ARG A 155 -13.30 21.17 21.57
CA ARG A 155 -13.63 20.11 20.61
C ARG A 155 -14.64 20.60 19.57
N ASN A 156 -14.67 19.95 18.42
CA ASN A 156 -15.72 20.14 17.43
C ASN A 156 -17.03 19.48 17.92
N LYS A 157 -17.97 20.34 18.33
CA LYS A 157 -19.26 19.91 18.87
C LYS A 157 -20.23 19.40 17.80
N ASN A 158 -19.88 19.50 16.51
CA ASN A 158 -20.70 18.98 15.41
C ASN A 158 -20.42 17.50 15.09
N LEU A 159 -19.40 16.89 15.70
CA LEU A 159 -19.09 15.48 15.45
C LEU A 159 -20.16 14.54 16.01
N PHE A 160 -20.39 13.45 15.29
CA PHE A 160 -21.25 12.35 15.74
C PHE A 160 -20.67 11.67 16.99
N THR A 161 -21.48 11.58 18.04
CA THR A 161 -21.12 10.94 19.33
C THR A 161 -22.00 9.74 19.66
N ALA A 162 -22.95 9.38 18.78
CA ALA A 162 -23.97 8.38 19.04
C ALA A 162 -24.71 8.67 20.36
N GLU A 163 -24.53 7.83 21.38
CA GLU A 163 -25.11 8.00 22.72
C GLU A 163 -24.09 8.42 23.79
N GLN A 164 -22.83 8.62 23.41
CA GLN A 164 -21.77 9.00 24.35
C GLN A 164 -21.90 10.46 24.78
N SER A 165 -21.84 10.70 26.10
CA SER A 165 -21.72 12.05 26.66
C SER A 165 -20.26 12.48 26.62
N VAL A 166 -19.88 13.23 25.59
CA VAL A 166 -18.51 13.70 25.38
C VAL A 166 -18.36 15.11 25.92
N GLN A 167 -17.74 15.23 27.10
CA GLN A 167 -17.45 16.49 27.78
C GLN A 167 -15.95 16.79 27.72
N GLY A 168 -15.58 18.07 27.71
CA GLY A 168 -14.18 18.52 27.74
C GLY A 168 -13.70 19.14 26.42
N SER A 169 -12.37 19.15 26.27
CA SER A 169 -11.63 19.71 25.12
C SER A 169 -11.43 18.67 24.01
N CYS A 170 -10.54 18.96 23.06
CA CYS A 170 -10.13 18.03 22.00
C CYS A 170 -9.48 16.73 22.54
N THR A 171 -9.21 16.62 23.85
CA THR A 171 -8.79 15.35 24.47
C THR A 171 -9.93 14.35 24.67
N SER A 172 -11.18 14.78 24.52
CA SER A 172 -12.35 13.91 24.62
C SER A 172 -13.02 13.69 23.26
N THR A 173 -13.17 12.43 22.88
CA THR A 173 -13.87 12.01 21.64
C THR A 173 -14.93 10.96 21.96
N ARG A 174 -15.70 10.51 20.95
CA ARG A 174 -16.62 9.38 21.12
C ARG A 174 -15.89 8.10 21.57
N GLN A 175 -14.66 7.88 21.10
CA GLN A 175 -13.85 6.71 21.46
C GLN A 175 -13.03 6.90 22.75
N ASN A 176 -12.83 8.14 23.19
CA ASN A 176 -12.13 8.47 24.43
C ASN A 176 -12.94 9.50 25.26
N PRO A 177 -14.18 9.18 25.69
CA PRO A 177 -15.06 10.15 26.35
C PRO A 177 -14.53 10.57 27.73
N GLY A 178 -13.71 9.72 28.37
CA GLY A 178 -13.09 9.99 29.67
C GLY A 178 -11.81 10.81 29.63
N SER A 179 -11.36 11.28 28.45
CA SER A 179 -10.10 12.03 28.32
C SER A 179 -8.87 11.27 28.86
N THR A 180 -8.86 9.94 28.76
CA THR A 180 -7.68 9.14 29.15
C THR A 180 -6.47 9.59 28.33
N ARG A 181 -5.34 9.84 29.01
CA ARG A 181 -4.12 10.35 28.38
C ARG A 181 -3.24 9.22 27.88
N TYR A 182 -2.79 9.33 26.63
CA TYR A 182 -1.84 8.42 25.99
C TYR A 182 -0.67 9.27 25.49
N GLY A 183 0.48 9.18 26.15
CA GLY A 183 1.62 10.06 25.90
C GLY A 183 1.20 11.54 25.84
N LEU A 184 1.45 12.14 24.68
CA LEU A 184 1.08 13.51 24.31
C LEU A 184 0.20 13.55 23.04
N GLU A 185 -0.49 12.45 22.74
CA GLU A 185 -1.41 12.38 21.61
C GLU A 185 -2.62 13.30 21.78
N CYS A 186 -3.11 13.86 20.67
CA CYS A 186 -4.43 14.48 20.59
C CYS A 186 -5.50 13.50 20.07
N PRO A 187 -6.42 13.01 20.93
CA PRO A 187 -7.48 12.07 20.53
C PRO A 187 -8.36 12.53 19.36
N GLU A 188 -8.72 13.83 19.28
CA GLU A 188 -9.52 14.34 18.16
C GLU A 188 -8.76 14.32 16.82
N GLU A 189 -7.45 14.57 16.83
CA GLU A 189 -6.62 14.46 15.62
C GLU A 189 -6.48 13.01 15.16
N ARG A 190 -6.33 12.10 16.13
CA ARG A 190 -6.29 10.67 15.84
C ARG A 190 -7.60 10.19 15.19
N ASP A 191 -8.74 10.49 15.81
CA ASP A 191 -10.06 9.92 15.48
C ASP A 191 -10.70 10.48 14.22
N TYR A 192 -10.33 11.69 13.79
CA TYR A 192 -11.03 12.36 12.70
C TYR A 192 -10.04 12.81 11.62
N TYR A 193 -10.34 12.43 10.37
CA TYR A 193 -9.51 12.73 9.21
C TYR A 193 -10.36 13.12 8.00
N PRO A 194 -9.95 14.11 7.19
CA PRO A 194 -8.85 15.06 7.42
C PRO A 194 -9.09 15.94 8.65
N TYR A 195 -8.05 16.16 9.44
CA TYR A 195 -8.18 16.99 10.64
C TYR A 195 -8.28 18.47 10.25
N TRP A 196 -9.26 19.19 10.80
CA TRP A 196 -9.56 20.60 10.47
C TRP A 196 -8.72 21.61 11.26
N GLN A 197 -7.97 21.15 12.25
CA GLN A 197 -7.00 21.94 13.00
C GLN A 197 -5.57 21.56 12.58
N PRO A 198 -4.54 22.32 12.99
CA PRO A 198 -3.15 21.98 12.68
C PRO A 198 -2.78 20.58 13.21
N SER A 199 -2.15 19.79 12.35
CA SER A 199 -1.54 18.49 12.67
C SER A 199 -0.06 18.52 12.29
N ASP A 200 0.73 17.74 13.03
CA ASP A 200 2.17 17.56 12.80
C ASP A 200 2.46 16.45 11.79
N TRP A 201 1.43 15.70 11.40
CA TRP A 201 1.51 14.57 10.49
C TRP A 201 1.40 15.02 9.04
N VAL A 202 2.28 14.47 8.20
CA VAL A 202 2.25 14.61 6.75
C VAL A 202 1.54 13.40 6.15
N ASP A 203 0.56 13.64 5.30
CA ASP A 203 -0.24 12.59 4.69
C ASP A 203 0.53 11.94 3.52
N ILE A 204 0.63 10.61 3.53
CA ILE A 204 1.27 9.82 2.47
C ILE A 204 0.21 9.28 1.52
N ALA A 205 -0.74 8.52 2.07
CA ALA A 205 -1.76 7.84 1.28
C ALA A 205 -3.03 7.60 2.10
N VAL A 206 -4.17 7.54 1.40
CA VAL A 206 -5.49 7.19 1.92
C VAL A 206 -6.05 6.04 1.10
N LEU A 207 -6.09 4.85 1.68
CA LEU A 207 -6.65 3.67 1.02
C LEU A 207 -8.07 3.47 1.54
N THR A 208 -9.08 3.75 0.71
CA THR A 208 -10.49 3.78 1.13
C THR A 208 -11.41 3.00 0.20
N ASN A 209 -12.46 2.38 0.76
CA ASN A 209 -13.54 1.78 -0.03
C ASN A 209 -14.37 2.87 -0.76
N ARG A 210 -14.35 4.10 -0.24
CA ARG A 210 -15.12 5.25 -0.74
C ARG A 210 -14.31 6.08 -1.73
N GLN A 211 -14.12 5.55 -2.94
CA GLN A 211 -13.34 6.22 -3.99
C GLN A 211 -13.92 7.59 -4.39
N ASP A 212 -15.21 7.80 -4.19
CA ASP A 212 -15.88 9.11 -4.35
C ASP A 212 -15.30 10.20 -3.44
N LEU A 213 -14.68 9.82 -2.32
CA LEU A 213 -14.05 10.75 -1.37
C LEU A 213 -12.58 11.06 -1.69
N CYS A 214 -11.96 10.41 -2.68
CA CYS A 214 -10.54 10.63 -2.96
C CYS A 214 -10.20 12.07 -3.33
N SER A 215 -11.04 12.71 -4.16
CA SER A 215 -10.88 14.14 -4.49
C SER A 215 -10.97 15.02 -3.24
N TYR A 216 -11.87 14.68 -2.31
CA TYR A 216 -11.99 15.38 -1.03
C TYR A 216 -10.74 15.20 -0.18
N TYR A 217 -10.26 13.97 0.03
CA TYR A 217 -9.07 13.71 0.85
C TYR A 217 -7.82 14.43 0.34
N ARG A 218 -7.61 14.44 -0.98
CA ARG A 218 -6.47 15.14 -1.60
C ARG A 218 -6.53 16.65 -1.39
N GLN A 219 -7.69 17.26 -1.59
CA GLN A 219 -7.86 18.72 -1.46
C GLN A 219 -7.86 19.18 -0.01
N LYS A 220 -8.34 18.34 0.90
CA LYS A 220 -8.48 18.66 2.32
C LYS A 220 -7.29 18.20 3.16
N SER A 221 -6.26 17.59 2.60
CA SER A 221 -5.01 17.33 3.34
C SER A 221 -4.31 18.64 3.75
N GLN A 222 -3.67 18.66 4.91
CA GLN A 222 -2.84 19.82 5.32
C GLN A 222 -1.57 19.96 4.47
N ASN A 223 -1.19 18.93 3.71
CA ASN A 223 -0.11 19.05 2.72
C ASN A 223 -0.39 20.20 1.74
N VAL A 224 -1.65 20.41 1.35
CA VAL A 224 -2.05 21.40 0.33
C VAL A 224 -2.99 22.50 0.85
N GLN A 225 -3.68 22.30 1.97
CA GLN A 225 -4.63 23.28 2.52
C GLN A 225 -4.21 23.77 3.91
N SER A 226 -4.05 25.09 4.08
CA SER A 226 -3.73 25.69 5.39
C SER A 226 -4.75 25.35 6.46
N ARG A 227 -4.32 25.43 7.72
CA ARG A 227 -5.14 25.29 8.92
C ARG A 227 -5.10 26.57 9.74
N PHE A 228 -6.07 26.72 10.62
CA PHE A 228 -6.17 27.88 11.48
C PHE A 228 -6.54 27.44 12.88
N ALA A 229 -5.98 28.11 13.88
CA ALA A 229 -6.27 27.82 15.28
C ALA A 229 -6.18 29.09 16.15
N CYS A 230 -6.99 29.13 17.20
CA CYS A 230 -6.83 30.06 18.30
C CYS A 230 -5.70 29.55 19.19
N THR A 231 -4.62 30.32 19.33
CA THR A 231 -3.38 29.84 19.97
C THR A 231 -2.78 30.85 20.93
N LEU A 232 -1.94 30.34 21.81
CA LEU A 232 -1.12 31.04 22.80
C LEU A 232 0.29 30.45 22.74
N THR A 233 1.27 31.17 23.29
CA THR A 233 2.62 30.60 23.44
C THR A 233 2.59 29.36 24.35
N LYS A 234 3.56 28.46 24.19
CA LYS A 234 3.69 27.25 25.01
C LYS A 234 3.69 27.55 26.52
N GLU A 235 4.39 28.60 26.95
CA GLU A 235 4.46 29.01 28.35
C GLU A 235 3.09 29.43 28.89
N GLN A 236 2.32 30.18 28.09
CA GLN A 236 0.97 30.58 28.43
C GLN A 236 0.02 29.37 28.47
N LEU A 237 0.15 28.45 27.51
CA LEU A 237 -0.61 27.20 27.48
C LEU A 237 -0.38 26.36 28.74
N LEU A 238 0.87 26.22 29.20
CA LEU A 238 1.22 25.53 30.45
C LEU A 238 0.53 26.17 31.67
N GLN A 239 0.49 27.51 31.73
CA GLN A 239 -0.15 28.23 32.83
C GLN A 239 -1.66 28.00 32.88
N ILE A 240 -2.32 27.84 31.73
CA ILE A 240 -3.78 27.73 31.64
C ILE A 240 -4.27 26.28 31.61
N ALA A 241 -3.41 25.31 31.28
CA ALA A 241 -3.77 23.90 31.15
C ALA A 241 -4.32 23.26 32.43
N ASN A 242 -4.11 23.90 33.59
CA ASN A 242 -4.66 23.47 34.89
C ASN A 242 -5.79 24.38 35.41
N LYS A 243 -6.17 25.42 34.66
CA LYS A 243 -7.17 26.43 35.04
C LYS A 243 -8.53 26.25 34.34
N SER A 244 -8.74 25.12 33.65
CA SER A 244 -9.98 24.82 32.90
C SER A 244 -10.35 25.84 31.80
N VAL A 245 -9.38 26.62 31.31
CA VAL A 245 -9.58 27.56 30.20
C VAL A 245 -9.66 26.79 28.89
N ILE A 246 -10.70 27.04 28.10
CA ILE A 246 -10.92 26.42 26.80
C ILE A 246 -10.92 27.49 25.70
N LEU A 247 -9.89 27.47 24.88
CA LEU A 247 -9.74 28.29 23.69
C LEU A 247 -10.77 27.90 22.61
N PRO A 248 -11.44 28.86 21.96
CA PRO A 248 -12.38 28.59 20.89
C PRO A 248 -11.73 27.98 19.64
N ASN A 249 -12.56 27.42 18.77
CA ASN A 249 -12.11 26.78 17.52
C ASN A 249 -12.63 27.48 16.25
N THR A 250 -13.23 28.65 16.39
CA THR A 250 -13.61 29.55 15.29
C THR A 250 -12.89 30.89 15.40
N LYS A 251 -12.79 31.61 14.28
CA LYS A 251 -12.09 32.90 14.23
C LYS A 251 -12.84 33.94 15.06
N GLU A 252 -14.14 34.04 14.86
CA GLU A 252 -15.01 35.03 15.50
C GLU A 252 -15.00 34.86 17.02
N GLU A 253 -15.07 33.63 17.52
CA GLU A 253 -14.99 33.35 18.95
C GLU A 253 -13.58 33.61 19.50
N CYS A 254 -12.52 33.34 18.73
CA CYS A 254 -11.14 33.61 19.16
C CYS A 254 -10.88 35.12 19.32
N GLU A 255 -11.29 35.92 18.34
CA GLU A 255 -11.10 37.37 18.32
C GLU A 255 -11.91 38.09 19.40
N SER A 256 -13.04 37.51 19.83
CA SER A 256 -13.87 38.00 20.92
C SER A 256 -13.59 37.30 22.27
N PHE A 257 -12.61 36.39 22.32
CA PHE A 257 -12.36 35.59 23.51
C PHE A 257 -11.83 36.45 24.65
N ASN A 258 -12.54 36.41 25.78
CA ASN A 258 -12.13 37.07 27.01
C ASN A 258 -12.40 36.14 28.19
N ASP A 259 -11.34 35.72 28.88
CA ASP A 259 -11.40 34.89 30.09
C ASP A 259 -10.51 35.53 31.17
N ALA A 260 -11.09 35.79 32.34
CA ALA A 260 -10.37 36.43 33.44
C ALA A 260 -9.13 35.63 33.88
N SER A 261 -9.13 34.31 33.68
CA SER A 261 -8.03 33.40 34.01
C SER A 261 -6.77 33.62 33.15
N LEU A 262 -6.91 34.34 32.02
CA LEU A 262 -5.82 34.72 31.13
C LEU A 262 -5.06 35.98 31.58
N ASN A 263 -5.48 36.67 32.66
CA ASN A 263 -4.77 37.84 33.20
C ASN A 263 -4.40 38.91 32.15
N GLY A 264 -5.31 39.18 31.19
CA GLY A 264 -5.09 40.15 30.12
C GLY A 264 -4.31 39.63 28.91
N ILE A 265 -3.98 38.33 28.86
CA ILE A 265 -3.43 37.69 27.66
C ILE A 265 -4.57 37.46 26.66
N THR A 266 -4.37 37.91 25.42
CA THR A 266 -5.34 37.71 24.33
C THR A 266 -4.84 36.64 23.37
N PRO A 267 -5.57 35.53 23.17
CA PRO A 267 -5.18 34.52 22.19
C PRO A 267 -5.27 35.07 20.77
N GLN A 268 -4.49 34.50 19.87
CA GLN A 268 -4.40 34.95 18.48
C GLN A 268 -4.94 33.89 17.54
N TRP A 269 -5.71 34.32 16.53
CA TRP A 269 -6.11 33.45 15.43
C TRP A 269 -4.97 33.35 14.42
N VAL A 270 -4.30 32.20 14.36
CA VAL A 270 -3.08 32.02 13.59
C VAL A 270 -3.29 31.04 12.45
N GLU A 271 -2.75 31.39 11.27
CA GLU A 271 -2.64 30.48 10.13
C GLU A 271 -1.42 29.56 10.29
N TYR A 272 -1.67 28.27 10.16
CA TYR A 272 -0.69 27.22 10.00
C TYR A 272 -0.69 26.84 8.52
N LYS A 273 0.30 27.34 7.79
CA LYS A 273 0.37 27.19 6.32
C LYS A 273 0.37 25.73 5.90
N SER A 274 -0.23 25.46 4.74
CA SER A 274 -0.05 24.17 4.09
C SER A 274 1.41 23.91 3.82
N ASN A 275 1.80 22.64 3.88
CA ASN A 275 3.18 22.26 3.62
C ASN A 275 3.37 21.90 2.15
N SER A 276 3.33 22.93 1.29
CA SER A 276 3.32 22.78 -0.18
C SER A 276 4.58 22.11 -0.76
N ILE A 277 5.59 21.78 0.05
CA ILE A 277 6.72 20.94 -0.37
C ILE A 277 6.30 19.47 -0.54
N TYR A 278 5.19 19.07 0.08
CA TYR A 278 4.64 17.73 -0.02
C TYR A 278 3.45 17.70 -0.99
N PRO A 279 3.34 16.67 -1.83
CA PRO A 279 2.18 16.48 -2.68
C PRO A 279 0.93 16.19 -1.83
N PRO A 280 -0.28 16.34 -2.38
CA PRO A 280 -1.47 15.73 -1.77
C PRO A 280 -1.26 14.21 -1.61
N PRO A 281 -1.92 13.57 -0.63
CA PRO A 281 -1.77 12.13 -0.42
C PRO A 281 -2.27 11.33 -1.62
N ASP A 282 -1.65 10.18 -1.87
CA ASP A 282 -2.22 9.20 -2.78
C ASP A 282 -3.61 8.78 -2.28
N CYS A 283 -4.53 8.44 -3.18
CA CYS A 283 -5.82 7.89 -2.77
C CYS A 283 -6.32 6.86 -3.75
N PHE A 284 -6.62 5.66 -3.25
CA PHE A 284 -7.05 4.51 -4.05
C PHE A 284 -7.73 3.44 -3.19
N THR A 285 -8.22 2.38 -3.84
CA THR A 285 -8.92 1.29 -3.15
C THR A 285 -7.90 0.39 -2.45
N PRO A 286 -8.09 0.03 -1.17
CA PRO A 286 -7.21 -0.91 -0.49
C PRO A 286 -7.30 -2.29 -1.14
N SER A 287 -6.26 -3.11 -0.98
CA SER A 287 -6.37 -4.55 -1.25
C SER A 287 -7.55 -5.15 -0.48
N TYR A 288 -8.23 -6.12 -1.08
CA TYR A 288 -9.20 -6.93 -0.33
C TYR A 288 -8.50 -7.57 0.86
N THR A 289 -9.11 -7.46 2.03
CA THR A 289 -8.63 -8.13 3.23
C THR A 289 -9.76 -8.90 3.89
N ARG A 290 -9.54 -10.18 4.16
CA ARG A 290 -10.55 -11.04 4.78
C ARG A 290 -10.78 -10.67 6.25
N GLU A 291 -12.05 -10.53 6.63
CA GLU A 291 -12.43 -10.24 8.01
C GLU A 291 -12.01 -11.35 8.99
N ASN A 292 -11.53 -10.96 10.17
CA ASN A 292 -11.07 -11.79 11.29
C ASN A 292 -9.91 -12.74 10.96
N HIS A 293 -9.14 -12.43 9.91
CA HIS A 293 -7.96 -13.21 9.49
C HIS A 293 -6.70 -12.35 9.38
N LEU A 294 -6.62 -11.28 10.20
CA LEU A 294 -5.51 -10.31 10.19
C LEU A 294 -5.21 -9.73 8.80
N GLY A 295 -6.24 -9.66 7.97
CA GLY A 295 -6.21 -8.95 6.71
C GLY A 295 -5.53 -9.71 5.57
N ASP A 296 -5.60 -11.04 5.62
CA ASP A 296 -5.20 -11.93 4.53
C ASP A 296 -5.81 -11.46 3.20
N THR A 297 -4.94 -11.21 2.22
CA THR A 297 -5.32 -10.78 0.88
C THR A 297 -5.42 -11.97 -0.08
N PHE A 298 -5.96 -11.77 -1.29
CA PHE A 298 -5.92 -12.80 -2.31
C PHE A 298 -4.47 -13.18 -2.64
N GLY A 299 -4.16 -14.48 -2.60
CA GLY A 299 -2.80 -14.99 -2.77
C GLY A 299 -2.02 -15.21 -1.47
N SER A 300 -2.66 -14.99 -0.30
CA SER A 300 -2.07 -15.16 1.03
C SER A 300 -0.91 -14.22 1.37
N ASP A 301 -0.89 -13.04 0.74
CA ASP A 301 0.06 -11.97 1.05
C ASP A 301 -0.54 -10.96 2.05
N MET A 302 0.35 -10.24 2.76
CA MET A 302 -0.07 -9.12 3.62
C MET A 302 -0.24 -7.83 2.81
N PRO A 303 -1.21 -6.98 3.15
CA PRO A 303 -1.39 -5.67 2.55
C PRO A 303 -0.11 -4.83 2.55
N VAL A 304 0.23 -4.25 1.40
CA VAL A 304 1.45 -3.47 1.21
C VAL A 304 1.17 -2.20 0.41
N TYR A 305 1.86 -1.12 0.77
CA TYR A 305 1.95 0.12 0.00
C TYR A 305 3.41 0.49 -0.19
N ASN A 306 3.85 0.62 -1.44
CA ASN A 306 5.22 0.99 -1.78
C ASN A 306 5.39 2.51 -1.67
N TRP A 307 5.88 2.98 -0.52
CA TRP A 307 6.09 4.40 -0.27
C TRP A 307 7.41 4.87 -0.87
N THR A 308 7.35 5.81 -1.81
CA THR A 308 8.54 6.54 -2.26
C THR A 308 8.86 7.63 -1.23
N LEU A 309 10.01 7.48 -0.57
CA LEU A 309 10.38 8.38 0.53
C LEU A 309 10.58 9.82 0.03
N PRO A 310 10.12 10.82 0.79
CA PRO A 310 10.23 12.23 0.42
C PRO A 310 11.69 12.67 0.29
N ASN A 311 11.93 13.68 -0.56
CA ASN A 311 13.26 14.24 -0.75
C ASN A 311 13.66 15.20 0.40
N ILE A 312 13.93 14.65 1.58
CA ILE A 312 14.31 15.42 2.78
C ILE A 312 15.56 14.83 3.45
N ASN A 313 16.16 15.58 4.38
CA ASN A 313 17.23 15.11 5.25
C ASN A 313 16.75 15.20 6.71
N ALA A 314 16.27 14.10 7.25
CA ALA A 314 15.66 14.05 8.57
C ALA A 314 16.26 12.93 9.41
N LYS A 315 16.80 13.30 10.57
CA LYS A 315 17.44 12.34 11.48
C LYS A 315 16.47 11.51 12.29
N LYS A 316 15.24 11.97 12.43
CA LYS A 316 14.24 11.28 13.24
C LYS A 316 12.89 11.47 12.60
N CYS A 317 12.30 10.36 12.19
CA CYS A 317 10.98 10.27 11.61
C CYS A 317 10.23 9.09 12.21
N VAL A 318 8.91 9.19 12.28
CA VAL A 318 8.00 8.11 12.68
C VAL A 318 6.91 7.96 11.62
N LEU A 319 6.56 6.71 11.29
CA LEU A 319 5.43 6.37 10.42
C LEU A 319 4.22 6.01 11.30
N ARG A 320 3.03 6.45 10.91
CA ARG A 320 1.75 6.10 11.52
C ARG A 320 0.84 5.50 10.45
N ILE A 321 0.15 4.44 10.83
CA ILE A 321 -1.01 3.94 10.11
C ILE A 321 -2.24 4.13 10.99
N ARG A 322 -3.33 4.63 10.41
CA ARG A 322 -4.65 4.66 11.04
C ARG A 322 -5.60 3.78 10.25
N TYR A 323 -6.46 3.07 10.96
CA TYR A 323 -7.52 2.25 10.40
C TYR A 323 -8.85 2.74 10.93
N ASN A 324 -9.54 3.51 10.10
CA ASN A 324 -10.90 3.95 10.38
C ASN A 324 -11.87 2.97 9.73
N ILE A 325 -12.72 2.37 10.56
CA ILE A 325 -13.71 1.40 10.13
C ILE A 325 -15.08 1.78 10.69
N SER A 326 -16.12 1.63 9.88
CA SER A 326 -17.52 1.60 10.33
C SER A 326 -18.24 0.36 9.82
N THR A 327 -19.29 -0.04 10.54
CA THR A 327 -20.20 -1.08 10.05
C THR A 327 -20.97 -0.56 8.85
N GLY A 328 -21.36 -1.45 7.94
CA GLY A 328 -22.25 -1.11 6.83
C GLY A 328 -23.70 -0.88 7.24
N ASP A 329 -24.00 -0.62 8.52
CA ASP A 329 -25.36 -0.38 9.02
C ASP A 329 -25.81 1.09 8.91
N TYR A 330 -24.90 1.99 8.52
CA TYR A 330 -25.15 3.42 8.32
C TYR A 330 -24.03 4.06 7.50
N ASP A 331 -24.32 5.20 6.86
CA ASP A 331 -23.29 5.99 6.19
C ASP A 331 -22.45 6.77 7.21
N GLY A 332 -21.28 6.22 7.55
CA GLY A 332 -20.34 6.82 8.51
C GLY A 332 -19.79 8.19 8.09
N TRP A 333 -19.91 8.57 6.81
CA TRP A 333 -19.44 9.85 6.30
C TRP A 333 -20.44 10.98 6.48
N ASN A 334 -21.72 10.70 6.29
CA ASN A 334 -22.79 11.71 6.29
C ASN A 334 -23.49 11.86 7.65
N VAL A 335 -22.81 11.52 8.75
CA VAL A 335 -23.32 11.68 10.11
C VAL A 335 -22.64 12.80 10.89
N ASP A 336 -23.41 13.44 11.76
CA ASP A 336 -22.99 14.55 12.62
C ASP A 336 -23.75 14.53 13.96
N LYS A 337 -23.63 15.58 14.76
CA LYS A 337 -24.34 15.69 16.05
C LYS A 337 -25.87 15.56 15.94
N THR A 338 -26.48 15.86 14.80
CA THR A 338 -27.95 15.80 14.60
C THR A 338 -28.47 14.36 14.49
N HIS A 339 -27.55 13.43 14.24
CA HIS A 339 -27.81 12.00 14.15
C HIS A 339 -27.66 11.28 15.50
N ASN A 340 -27.21 11.97 16.55
CA ASN A 340 -27.08 11.41 17.89
C ASN A 340 -28.45 10.91 18.42
N GLN A 341 -28.51 9.62 18.79
CA GLN A 341 -29.73 8.96 19.29
C GLN A 341 -30.94 9.05 18.33
N ASN A 342 -30.71 9.27 17.03
CA ASN A 342 -31.76 9.50 16.04
C ASN A 342 -32.03 8.24 15.19
N ILE A 343 -33.30 7.99 14.87
CA ILE A 343 -33.75 6.90 13.98
C ILE A 343 -33.34 7.17 12.52
N GLY A 344 -33.21 8.45 12.14
CA GLY A 344 -32.87 8.87 10.77
C GLY A 344 -31.51 8.39 10.25
N ILE A 345 -30.66 7.87 11.12
CA ILE A 345 -29.38 7.26 10.73
C ILE A 345 -29.55 5.99 9.87
N PHE A 346 -30.74 5.37 9.90
CA PHE A 346 -31.08 4.20 9.08
C PHE A 346 -31.96 4.54 7.87
N ASP A 347 -32.12 5.82 7.53
CA ASP A 347 -33.05 6.25 6.47
C ASP A 347 -32.67 5.66 5.09
N GLU A 348 -31.39 5.36 4.86
CA GLU A 348 -30.91 4.70 3.63
C GLU A 348 -31.40 3.24 3.50
N PHE A 349 -31.52 2.51 4.61
CA PHE A 349 -31.97 1.11 4.62
C PHE A 349 -33.49 0.95 4.54
N PHE A 350 -34.25 1.97 4.95
CA PHE A 350 -35.70 1.86 5.06
C PHE A 350 -36.42 3.13 4.60
N ALA A 351 -35.94 3.74 3.51
CA ALA A 351 -36.55 4.92 2.91
C ALA A 351 -38.08 4.78 2.85
N ASN A 352 -38.79 5.76 3.41
CA ASN A 352 -40.26 5.82 3.52
C ASN A 352 -40.93 4.84 4.50
N GLN A 353 -40.19 4.24 5.45
CA GLN A 353 -40.75 3.34 6.49
C GLN A 353 -40.54 3.82 7.93
N LYS A 354 -40.39 5.13 8.18
CA LYS A 354 -40.18 5.71 9.52
C LYS A 354 -41.19 5.23 10.57
N THR A 355 -42.47 5.16 10.20
CA THR A 355 -43.54 4.67 11.07
C THR A 355 -43.34 3.20 11.46
N VAL A 356 -42.87 2.36 10.54
CA VAL A 356 -42.61 0.93 10.79
C VAL A 356 -41.37 0.76 11.67
N GLN A 357 -40.31 1.55 11.45
CA GLN A 357 -39.12 1.54 12.30
C GLN A 357 -39.45 1.89 13.76
N GLN A 358 -40.25 2.94 13.97
CA GLN A 358 -40.72 3.35 15.30
C GLN A 358 -41.58 2.25 15.94
N GLN A 359 -42.51 1.64 15.19
CA GLN A 359 -43.33 0.53 15.67
C GLN A 359 -42.51 -0.70 16.05
N ARG A 360 -41.38 -0.95 15.36
CA ARG A 360 -40.44 -2.05 15.63
C ARG A 360 -39.42 -1.72 16.73
N GLY A 361 -39.36 -0.48 17.22
CA GLY A 361 -38.44 -0.05 18.27
C GLY A 361 -36.99 0.16 17.78
N TYR A 362 -36.77 0.33 16.48
CA TYR A 362 -35.44 0.56 15.92
C TYR A 362 -34.91 1.91 16.39
N THR A 363 -33.81 1.88 17.13
CA THR A 363 -33.14 3.05 17.70
C THR A 363 -31.64 2.81 17.67
N PHE A 364 -30.86 3.82 17.30
CA PHE A 364 -29.40 3.74 17.31
C PHE A 364 -28.88 3.93 18.73
N LYS A 365 -28.98 2.86 19.52
CA LYS A 365 -28.52 2.80 20.91
C LYS A 365 -27.96 1.43 21.24
N SER A 366 -27.18 1.31 22.30
CA SER A 366 -26.67 0.01 22.74
C SER A 366 -27.80 -0.90 23.23
N ASN A 367 -27.70 -2.17 22.82
CA ASN A 367 -28.63 -3.24 23.11
C ASN A 367 -30.13 -2.89 22.96
N PRO A 368 -30.57 -2.42 21.78
CA PRO A 368 -31.95 -2.02 21.56
C PRO A 368 -32.88 -3.25 21.60
N THR A 369 -34.08 -3.03 22.12
CA THR A 369 -35.16 -4.03 22.12
C THR A 369 -36.01 -3.80 20.89
N ILE A 370 -36.18 -4.83 20.06
CA ILE A 370 -36.95 -4.78 18.83
C ILE A 370 -38.22 -5.63 18.92
N LYS A 371 -39.30 -5.11 18.34
CA LYS A 371 -40.59 -5.79 18.22
C LYS A 371 -40.71 -6.38 16.81
N LEU A 372 -40.61 -7.70 16.70
CA LEU A 372 -40.78 -8.42 15.43
C LEU A 372 -42.21 -8.88 15.18
N PHE A 373 -42.97 -9.13 16.24
CA PHE A 373 -44.31 -9.71 16.17
C PHE A 373 -45.34 -8.67 16.65
N ASN A 374 -46.32 -8.36 15.80
CA ASN A 374 -47.36 -7.39 16.16
C ASN A 374 -48.28 -7.91 17.27
N ASN A 375 -48.55 -9.23 17.27
CA ASN A 375 -49.60 -9.87 18.08
C ASN A 375 -49.04 -10.84 19.15
N VAL A 376 -47.73 -10.82 19.40
CA VAL A 376 -47.10 -11.64 20.44
C VAL A 376 -46.37 -10.70 21.40
N SER A 377 -46.57 -10.87 22.71
CA SER A 377 -45.84 -10.12 23.75
C SER A 377 -44.43 -10.67 23.93
N PHE A 378 -43.65 -10.66 22.85
CA PHE A 378 -42.29 -11.18 22.78
C PHE A 378 -41.44 -10.24 21.92
N ASN A 379 -40.39 -9.69 22.54
CA ASN A 379 -39.44 -8.79 21.90
C ASN A 379 -38.06 -9.41 21.93
N LEU A 380 -37.25 -9.15 20.90
CA LEU A 380 -35.84 -9.55 20.88
C LEU A 380 -34.97 -8.39 21.35
N LYS A 381 -33.85 -8.72 21.99
CA LYS A 381 -32.83 -7.74 22.37
C LYS A 381 -31.60 -7.99 21.50
N LEU A 382 -31.17 -6.97 20.76
CA LEU A 382 -29.97 -7.07 19.94
C LEU A 382 -28.73 -6.88 20.83
N ALA A 383 -27.63 -7.54 20.49
CA ALA A 383 -26.33 -7.40 21.17
C ALA A 383 -25.47 -6.33 20.46
N ILE A 384 -26.00 -5.12 20.37
CA ILE A 384 -25.38 -3.98 19.67
C ILE A 384 -24.63 -3.09 20.67
N ASN A 385 -23.44 -2.64 20.29
CA ASN A 385 -22.69 -1.61 21.02
C ASN A 385 -22.35 -0.47 20.07
N THR A 386 -23.03 0.68 20.20
CA THR A 386 -22.82 1.81 19.28
C THR A 386 -21.44 2.47 19.42
N ALA A 387 -20.72 2.20 20.52
CA ALA A 387 -19.32 2.58 20.63
C ALA A 387 -18.41 1.79 19.66
N GLN A 388 -18.88 0.64 19.16
CA GLN A 388 -18.15 -0.22 18.22
C GLN A 388 -18.56 -0.04 16.76
N TYR A 389 -19.60 0.75 16.46
CA TYR A 389 -20.11 0.95 15.09
C TYR A 389 -19.18 1.74 14.17
N GLY A 390 -18.29 2.51 14.74
CA GLY A 390 -17.21 3.20 14.04
C GLY A 390 -16.01 3.26 14.97
N ARG A 391 -14.81 2.97 14.50
CA ARG A 391 -13.60 3.03 15.33
C ARG A 391 -12.38 3.39 14.49
N VAL A 392 -11.53 4.20 15.07
CA VAL A 392 -10.14 4.39 14.63
C VAL A 392 -9.20 3.58 15.50
N PHE A 393 -8.41 2.75 14.84
CA PHE A 393 -7.24 2.05 15.37
C PHE A 393 -5.98 2.67 14.79
N GLN A 394 -4.83 2.49 15.45
CA GLN A 394 -3.56 2.94 14.87
C GLN A 394 -2.39 2.11 15.36
N ASP A 395 -1.30 2.16 14.58
CA ASP A 395 0.02 1.77 15.04
C ASP A 395 1.06 2.77 14.54
N ARG A 396 2.19 2.85 15.24
CA ARG A 396 3.30 3.75 14.92
C ARG A 396 4.61 3.00 14.94
N SER A 397 5.45 3.30 13.95
CA SER A 397 6.80 2.74 13.88
C SER A 397 7.68 3.24 15.03
N TYR A 398 8.83 2.60 15.21
CA TYR A 398 9.97 3.22 15.89
C TYR A 398 10.59 4.33 15.04
N VAL A 399 11.48 5.12 15.65
CA VAL A 399 12.18 6.21 14.97
C VAL A 399 13.17 5.66 13.93
N PHE A 400 13.08 6.20 12.71
CA PHE A 400 14.01 5.95 11.60
C PHE A 400 14.54 7.26 11.00
N GLU A 401 15.60 7.20 10.20
CA GLU A 401 16.12 8.37 9.48
C GLU A 401 15.73 8.35 7.98
N ILE A 402 15.58 9.54 7.40
CA ILE A 402 15.56 9.74 5.94
C ILE A 402 16.81 10.54 5.58
N ARG A 403 17.73 9.92 4.84
CA ARG A 403 19.03 10.50 4.49
C ARG A 403 19.06 10.96 3.05
N GLN A 404 19.77 12.05 2.81
CA GLN A 404 20.12 12.47 1.45
C GLN A 404 21.01 11.42 0.78
N ARG A 405 20.83 11.27 -0.54
CA ARG A 405 21.62 10.35 -1.33
C ARG A 405 23.05 10.88 -1.47
N PRO A 406 24.08 10.05 -1.22
CA PRO A 406 25.44 10.41 -1.58
C PRO A 406 25.58 10.49 -3.11
N ALA A 407 26.66 11.10 -3.60
CA ALA A 407 26.85 11.43 -5.02
C ALA A 407 26.71 10.20 -5.94
N GLU A 408 27.21 9.05 -5.50
CA GLU A 408 27.19 7.78 -6.23
C GLU A 408 25.78 7.15 -6.37
N LEU A 409 24.81 7.54 -5.52
CA LEU A 409 23.44 7.04 -5.54
C LEU A 409 22.44 8.03 -6.16
N GLN A 410 22.91 9.17 -6.66
CA GLN A 410 22.07 10.14 -7.35
C GLN A 410 21.41 9.49 -8.58
N ASN A 411 20.09 9.73 -8.74
CA ASN A 411 19.27 9.19 -9.83
C ASN A 411 19.25 7.65 -9.96
N LYS A 412 19.66 6.90 -8.92
CA LYS A 412 19.56 5.43 -8.89
C LYS A 412 18.23 4.97 -8.31
N GLU A 413 17.60 3.96 -8.89
CA GLU A 413 16.42 3.35 -8.26
C GLU A 413 16.88 2.47 -7.10
N ILE A 414 16.32 2.69 -5.90
CA ILE A 414 16.71 1.98 -4.68
C ILE A 414 15.47 1.34 -4.06
N PHE A 415 15.49 0.02 -3.94
CA PHE A 415 14.46 -0.79 -3.28
C PHE A 415 14.93 -1.22 -1.89
N ASN A 416 14.12 -1.00 -0.86
CA ASN A 416 14.46 -1.41 0.50
C ASN A 416 14.05 -2.85 0.76
N LEU A 417 14.99 -3.68 1.20
CA LEU A 417 14.76 -5.05 1.65
C LEU A 417 15.04 -5.13 3.16
N ASN A 418 13.99 -5.37 3.94
CA ASN A 418 14.05 -5.42 5.40
C ASN A 418 13.58 -6.76 5.97
N VAL A 419 13.43 -6.81 7.29
CA VAL A 419 12.89 -7.95 8.04
C VAL A 419 11.75 -7.50 8.94
N ARG A 420 10.59 -8.14 8.78
CA ARG A 420 9.45 -8.04 9.71
C ARG A 420 9.47 -9.19 10.72
N GLY A 421 8.59 -9.10 11.72
CA GLY A 421 8.37 -10.21 12.65
C GLY A 421 9.25 -10.20 13.90
N LYS A 422 8.96 -11.14 14.82
CA LYS A 422 9.70 -11.37 16.07
C LYS A 422 9.89 -12.85 16.37
N ARG A 423 10.75 -13.14 17.35
CA ARG A 423 11.13 -14.48 17.78
C ARG A 423 9.94 -15.17 18.44
N GLY A 424 9.64 -16.37 17.96
CA GLY A 424 8.66 -17.28 18.51
C GLY A 424 7.98 -18.08 17.40
N ASN A 425 7.13 -19.04 17.79
CA ASN A 425 6.17 -19.63 16.87
C ASN A 425 4.92 -18.75 16.73
N ILE A 426 4.07 -19.01 15.73
CA ILE A 426 2.86 -18.21 15.48
C ILE A 426 1.99 -18.01 16.72
N VAL A 427 1.77 -19.03 17.55
CA VAL A 427 0.94 -18.91 18.78
C VAL A 427 1.61 -18.01 19.82
N GLN A 428 2.93 -18.03 19.91
CA GLN A 428 3.69 -17.22 20.86
C GLN A 428 3.78 -15.75 20.47
N VAL A 429 3.80 -15.45 19.17
CA VAL A 429 3.98 -14.07 18.65
C VAL A 429 2.69 -13.41 18.21
N TYR A 430 1.62 -14.19 17.98
CA TYR A 430 0.30 -13.69 17.59
C TYR A 430 -0.20 -12.63 18.58
N PRO A 431 -0.75 -11.51 18.09
CA PRO A 431 -1.12 -11.21 16.70
C PRO A 431 -0.05 -10.49 15.86
N ALA A 432 1.18 -10.37 16.36
CA ALA A 432 2.32 -10.10 15.47
C ALA A 432 2.67 -11.38 14.67
N VAL A 433 3.73 -11.31 13.87
CA VAL A 433 4.12 -12.38 12.96
C VAL A 433 5.53 -12.90 13.25
N GLU A 434 5.79 -14.13 12.82
CA GLU A 434 7.12 -14.75 12.83
C GLU A 434 8.06 -13.98 11.89
N TYR A 435 9.36 -14.21 11.98
CA TYR A 435 10.32 -13.54 11.10
C TYR A 435 10.07 -13.84 9.64
N ASP A 436 10.05 -12.78 8.84
CA ASP A 436 10.04 -12.90 7.40
C ASP A 436 10.75 -11.71 6.76
N PHE A 437 11.20 -11.87 5.51
CA PHE A 437 11.68 -10.74 4.72
C PHE A 437 10.51 -9.86 4.27
N VAL A 438 10.77 -8.57 4.15
CA VAL A 438 9.81 -7.61 3.61
C VAL A 438 10.49 -6.71 2.57
N PRO A 439 10.10 -6.80 1.28
CA PRO A 439 9.09 -7.72 0.77
C PRO A 439 9.65 -9.16 0.69
N ASN A 440 8.77 -10.16 0.84
CA ASN A 440 9.07 -11.58 0.61
C ASN A 440 9.07 -11.92 -0.90
N HIS A 441 8.44 -11.08 -1.71
CA HIS A 441 8.50 -11.09 -3.16
C HIS A 441 8.91 -9.70 -3.66
N LEU A 442 10.18 -9.55 -4.04
CA LEU A 442 10.69 -8.30 -4.59
C LEU A 442 10.88 -8.44 -6.11
N GLU A 443 10.18 -7.62 -6.91
CA GLU A 443 10.44 -7.50 -8.35
C GLU A 443 11.16 -6.17 -8.62
N ILE A 444 12.30 -6.20 -9.32
CA ILE A 444 13.10 -5.00 -9.66
C ILE A 444 13.62 -5.04 -11.09
N PRO A 445 13.86 -3.89 -11.73
CA PRO A 445 14.67 -3.82 -12.95
C PRO A 445 16.13 -4.20 -12.68
N ILE A 446 16.80 -4.77 -13.68
CA ILE A 446 18.25 -4.96 -13.67
C ILE A 446 18.97 -3.61 -13.47
N ASN A 447 20.15 -3.63 -12.84
CA ASN A 447 20.93 -2.44 -12.50
C ASN A 447 20.30 -1.51 -11.45
N SER A 448 19.15 -1.87 -10.88
CA SER A 448 18.61 -1.25 -9.67
C SER A 448 19.48 -1.54 -8.46
N TYR A 449 19.32 -0.72 -7.42
CA TYR A 449 19.99 -0.90 -6.14
C TYR A 449 19.01 -1.50 -5.14
N VAL A 450 19.50 -2.42 -4.32
CA VAL A 450 18.76 -2.94 -3.16
C VAL A 450 19.50 -2.52 -1.90
N HIS A 451 18.79 -1.84 -0.99
CA HIS A 451 19.29 -1.50 0.33
C HIS A 451 18.86 -2.57 1.33
N ILE A 452 19.78 -3.47 1.66
CA ILE A 452 19.55 -4.57 2.58
C ILE A 452 19.97 -4.15 4.00
N GLN A 453 18.98 -4.05 4.89
CA GLN A 453 19.20 -3.77 6.31
C GLN A 453 18.08 -4.32 7.17
N TRP A 454 18.33 -4.55 8.45
CA TRP A 454 17.28 -4.87 9.42
C TRP A 454 17.73 -4.50 10.83
N ILE A 455 16.74 -4.36 11.70
CA ILE A 455 16.96 -4.20 13.13
C ILE A 455 16.14 -5.21 13.92
N GLY A 456 16.77 -5.86 14.89
CA GLY A 456 16.15 -6.80 15.83
C GLY A 456 16.24 -6.31 17.27
N SER A 457 15.73 -7.13 18.21
CA SER A 457 15.81 -6.89 19.64
C SER A 457 16.55 -8.01 20.39
N ASN A 458 17.07 -7.71 21.58
CA ASN A 458 17.62 -8.70 22.52
C ASN A 458 16.70 -8.96 23.72
N THR A 459 15.48 -8.42 23.69
CA THR A 459 14.57 -8.44 24.84
C THR A 459 13.25 -9.16 24.54
N ASN A 460 13.20 -9.99 23.49
CA ASN A 460 12.03 -10.85 23.27
C ASN A 460 11.82 -11.82 24.43
N PRO A 461 10.58 -12.31 24.65
CA PRO A 461 10.30 -13.25 25.72
C PRO A 461 11.25 -14.47 25.65
N PRO A 462 11.97 -14.81 26.74
CA PRO A 462 13.01 -15.84 26.70
C PRO A 462 12.46 -17.24 26.43
N GLY A 463 11.18 -17.48 26.74
CA GLY A 463 10.48 -18.74 26.45
C GLY A 463 9.95 -18.87 25.02
N ASN A 464 10.22 -17.91 24.13
CA ASN A 464 9.79 -18.00 22.74
C ASN A 464 10.76 -18.86 21.91
N ASP A 465 10.17 -19.70 21.06
CA ASP A 465 10.87 -20.66 20.22
C ASP A 465 11.76 -19.97 19.19
N GLY A 466 12.99 -20.47 19.02
CA GLY A 466 13.91 -19.97 18.00
C GLY A 466 15.32 -20.51 18.20
N GLN A 467 16.19 -20.28 17.23
CA GLN A 467 17.59 -20.71 17.29
C GLN A 467 18.48 -19.68 17.98
N GLY A 468 19.62 -20.13 18.50
CA GLY A 468 20.60 -19.32 19.24
C GLY A 468 20.10 -18.78 20.59
N THR A 469 20.78 -17.76 21.11
CA THR A 469 20.54 -17.19 22.44
C THR A 469 19.08 -16.77 22.64
N ALA A 470 18.48 -17.22 23.74
CA ALA A 470 17.09 -16.91 24.08
C ALA A 470 16.83 -15.39 24.13
N GLY A 471 15.68 -14.96 23.59
CA GLY A 471 15.27 -13.55 23.53
C GLY A 471 15.98 -12.70 22.46
N THR A 472 16.93 -13.26 21.71
CA THR A 472 17.70 -12.53 20.68
C THR A 472 17.20 -12.75 19.26
N ASP A 473 17.24 -11.67 18.49
CA ASP A 473 16.78 -11.57 17.12
C ASP A 473 17.97 -11.38 16.19
N ARG A 474 18.27 -12.37 15.37
CA ARG A 474 19.33 -12.29 14.37
C ARG A 474 18.78 -12.79 13.05
N ASN A 475 19.28 -12.23 11.95
CA ASN A 475 18.88 -12.61 10.60
C ASN A 475 20.14 -12.65 9.75
N ASN A 476 20.06 -13.41 8.67
CA ASN A 476 21.10 -13.47 7.64
C ASN A 476 20.44 -13.81 6.30
N VAL A 477 21.21 -13.72 5.23
CA VAL A 477 20.72 -14.00 3.88
C VAL A 477 21.71 -14.92 3.17
N LEU A 478 21.23 -16.08 2.73
CA LEU A 478 21.97 -16.99 1.87
C LEU A 478 21.10 -17.45 0.69
N LEU A 479 21.74 -17.67 -0.47
CA LEU A 479 21.10 -18.33 -1.60
C LEU A 479 20.77 -19.78 -1.23
N LEU A 480 19.57 -20.22 -1.57
CA LEU A 480 19.18 -21.62 -1.43
C LEU A 480 19.89 -22.50 -2.47
N GLU A 481 20.09 -23.77 -2.15
CA GLU A 481 20.68 -24.74 -3.07
C GLU A 481 19.77 -24.99 -4.28
N ASN A 482 20.37 -25.27 -5.43
CA ASN A 482 19.63 -25.58 -6.65
C ASN A 482 19.00 -26.98 -6.59
N LYS A 483 17.86 -27.15 -7.26
CA LYS A 483 17.26 -28.48 -7.47
C LYS A 483 18.02 -29.23 -8.58
N THR A 484 18.17 -30.54 -8.45
CA THR A 484 18.73 -31.42 -9.49
C THR A 484 17.69 -31.90 -10.52
N VAL A 485 16.38 -31.70 -10.29
CA VAL A 485 15.30 -32.19 -11.15
C VAL A 485 14.27 -31.10 -11.43
N ASN A 486 13.94 -30.89 -12.71
CA ASN A 486 12.99 -29.90 -13.24
C ASN A 486 11.60 -30.00 -12.60
N SER A 487 11.29 -29.17 -11.61
CA SER A 487 9.90 -28.82 -11.33
C SER A 487 9.83 -27.48 -10.61
N ASP A 488 10.15 -26.40 -11.31
CA ASP A 488 9.98 -25.08 -10.73
C ASP A 488 8.77 -24.39 -11.36
N TRP A 489 7.91 -23.89 -10.48
CA TRP A 489 7.10 -22.73 -10.73
C TRP A 489 8.04 -21.63 -11.25
N ASN A 490 8.09 -21.44 -12.56
CA ASN A 490 8.78 -20.33 -13.19
C ASN A 490 7.77 -19.57 -14.06
N PRO A 491 7.06 -18.58 -13.48
CA PRO A 491 6.13 -17.77 -14.25
C PRO A 491 6.84 -16.96 -15.35
N PHE A 492 8.16 -16.78 -15.25
CA PHE A 492 8.99 -16.07 -16.20
C PHE A 492 9.99 -17.03 -16.85
N GLN A 493 9.54 -17.85 -17.80
CA GLN A 493 10.36 -18.88 -18.46
C GLN A 493 11.66 -18.35 -19.13
N TYR A 494 11.80 -17.04 -19.29
CA TYR A 494 13.00 -16.36 -19.77
C TYR A 494 14.03 -16.03 -18.68
N LEU A 495 13.68 -16.12 -17.40
CA LEU A 495 14.60 -15.92 -16.28
C LEU A 495 15.20 -17.24 -15.79
N GLN A 496 16.50 -17.22 -15.52
CA GLN A 496 17.17 -18.30 -14.79
C GLN A 496 16.70 -18.30 -13.33
N VAL A 497 16.30 -19.46 -12.84
CA VAL A 497 15.98 -19.67 -11.43
C VAL A 497 17.24 -20.10 -10.68
N ASN A 498 17.55 -19.39 -9.60
CA ASN A 498 18.68 -19.65 -8.71
C ASN A 498 18.13 -19.99 -7.31
N GLY A 499 18.43 -21.20 -6.85
CA GLY A 499 17.91 -21.77 -5.61
C GLY A 499 16.51 -22.34 -5.75
N LEU A 500 16.18 -23.31 -4.91
CA LEU A 500 14.85 -23.91 -4.82
C LEU A 500 14.14 -23.38 -3.56
N LEU A 501 12.99 -22.71 -3.70
CA LEU A 501 12.27 -22.11 -2.56
C LEU A 501 11.86 -23.15 -1.50
N SER A 502 11.57 -24.39 -1.90
CA SER A 502 11.25 -25.49 -0.96
C SER A 502 12.48 -26.15 -0.32
N ALA A 503 13.71 -25.81 -0.72
CA ALA A 503 14.92 -26.32 -0.10
C ALA A 503 15.18 -25.68 1.26
N ASN A 504 16.00 -26.34 2.09
CA ASN A 504 16.42 -25.86 3.41
C ASN A 504 17.95 -25.82 3.58
N TYR A 505 18.68 -26.02 2.49
CA TYR A 505 20.12 -26.01 2.46
C TYR A 505 20.62 -24.79 1.67
N PRO A 506 21.63 -24.07 2.17
CA PRO A 506 22.26 -22.98 1.43
C PRO A 506 23.16 -23.53 0.33
N ASN A 507 23.30 -22.80 -0.76
CA ASN A 507 24.40 -23.00 -1.69
C ASN A 507 25.74 -22.64 -1.03
N MET A 508 26.82 -23.32 -1.40
CA MET A 508 28.16 -22.96 -0.92
C MET A 508 28.53 -21.52 -1.34
N LEU A 509 29.00 -20.69 -0.41
CA LEU A 509 29.36 -19.29 -0.69
C LEU A 509 30.34 -19.11 -1.86
N VAL A 510 31.25 -20.06 -2.09
CA VAL A 510 32.19 -20.05 -3.22
C VAL A 510 31.48 -20.15 -4.57
N ASN A 511 30.37 -20.88 -4.64
CA ASN A 511 29.58 -21.10 -5.85
C ASN A 511 28.37 -20.15 -5.94
N SER A 512 27.99 -19.52 -4.83
CA SER A 512 26.83 -18.63 -4.79
C SER A 512 26.98 -17.41 -5.68
N THR A 513 25.92 -17.15 -6.44
CA THR A 513 25.71 -15.99 -7.32
C THR A 513 24.61 -15.07 -6.78
N LEU A 514 24.31 -15.14 -5.47
CA LEU A 514 23.24 -14.34 -4.85
C LEU A 514 23.35 -12.87 -5.24
N PHE A 515 22.37 -12.39 -6.01
CA PHE A 515 22.29 -11.02 -6.54
C PHE A 515 23.54 -10.55 -7.31
N HIS A 516 24.45 -11.47 -7.65
CA HIS A 516 25.79 -11.21 -8.20
C HIS A 516 26.63 -10.24 -7.35
N PHE A 517 26.42 -10.25 -6.03
CA PHE A 517 27.21 -9.44 -5.11
C PHE A 517 28.63 -9.98 -4.96
N SER A 518 29.53 -9.10 -4.47
CA SER A 518 30.91 -9.47 -4.20
C SER A 518 31.00 -10.58 -3.16
N LYS A 519 32.05 -11.42 -3.21
CA LYS A 519 32.26 -12.46 -2.19
C LYS A 519 32.35 -11.89 -0.76
N ASN A 520 32.79 -10.64 -0.61
CA ASN A 520 32.79 -9.96 0.68
C ASN A 520 31.37 -9.64 1.16
N ASP A 521 30.53 -9.08 0.29
CA ASP A 521 29.12 -8.81 0.62
C ASP A 521 28.36 -10.10 0.94
N LEU A 522 28.61 -11.19 0.21
CA LEU A 522 28.01 -12.50 0.51
C LEU A 522 28.44 -13.03 1.89
N ARG A 523 29.69 -12.80 2.30
CA ARG A 523 30.16 -13.14 3.66
C ARG A 523 29.45 -12.30 4.72
N LEU A 524 29.33 -10.99 4.50
CA LEU A 524 28.62 -10.09 5.41
C LEU A 524 27.15 -10.48 5.56
N LEU A 525 26.47 -10.82 4.46
CA LEU A 525 25.08 -11.28 4.48
C LEU A 525 24.92 -12.61 5.20
N ALA A 526 25.84 -13.57 4.98
CA ALA A 526 25.78 -14.88 5.63
C ALA A 526 26.07 -14.81 7.13
N ALA A 527 27.04 -13.98 7.53
CA ALA A 527 27.48 -13.82 8.92
C ALA A 527 26.76 -12.68 9.66
N SER A 528 25.76 -12.02 9.06
CA SER A 528 25.09 -10.85 9.64
C SER A 528 26.09 -9.80 10.15
N GLY A 529 27.03 -9.43 9.27
CA GLY A 529 28.20 -8.63 9.58
C GLY A 529 29.43 -9.51 9.72
N GLN A 530 30.03 -9.55 10.90
CA GLN A 530 31.31 -10.24 11.16
C GLN A 530 31.17 -11.36 12.21
N SER A 531 29.98 -11.96 12.32
CA SER A 531 29.77 -13.07 13.26
C SER A 531 30.67 -14.25 12.94
N THR A 532 31.25 -14.83 13.99
CA THR A 532 32.00 -16.09 13.92
C THR A 532 31.27 -17.23 14.64
N ASP A 533 30.16 -16.94 15.31
CA ASP A 533 29.33 -17.94 15.97
C ASP A 533 28.42 -18.64 14.96
N ALA A 534 28.35 -19.97 15.01
CA ALA A 534 27.57 -20.78 14.07
C ALA A 534 26.06 -20.50 14.11
N GLN A 535 25.58 -20.00 15.25
CA GLN A 535 24.21 -19.56 15.38
C GLN A 535 24.07 -18.06 15.17
N LEU A 536 25.11 -17.25 15.05
CA LEU A 536 25.07 -15.77 15.01
C LEU A 536 24.80 -15.09 16.37
N ASN A 537 25.07 -15.76 17.48
CA ASN A 537 24.82 -15.22 18.83
C ASN A 537 25.60 -13.93 19.14
N ASN A 538 26.81 -13.79 18.57
CA ASN A 538 27.63 -12.59 18.74
C ASN A 538 27.42 -11.53 17.64
N ALA A 539 26.51 -11.75 16.69
CA ALA A 539 26.14 -10.73 15.72
C ALA A 539 25.40 -9.56 16.41
N SER A 540 25.43 -8.38 15.79
CA SER A 540 24.58 -7.26 16.17
C SER A 540 23.11 -7.55 15.81
N ALA A 541 22.18 -6.96 16.56
CA ALA A 541 20.76 -7.02 16.19
C ALA A 541 20.44 -6.08 15.01
N TYR A 542 21.24 -5.03 14.81
CA TYR A 542 21.20 -4.16 13.65
C TYR A 542 22.27 -4.59 12.62
N PHE A 543 21.86 -4.72 11.37
CA PHE A 543 22.72 -4.99 10.23
C PHE A 543 22.37 -4.04 9.09
N ASP A 544 23.39 -3.54 8.40
CA ASP A 544 23.27 -2.73 7.20
C ASP A 544 24.40 -3.09 6.23
N LEU A 545 24.04 -3.57 5.03
CA LEU A 545 24.99 -3.79 3.94
C LEU A 545 25.29 -2.49 3.18
N GLY A 546 24.40 -1.50 3.29
CA GLY A 546 24.26 -0.38 2.37
C GLY A 546 23.63 -0.80 1.04
N PRO A 547 23.30 0.16 0.17
CA PRO A 547 22.79 -0.13 -1.16
C PRO A 547 23.81 -0.87 -2.02
N ARG A 548 23.36 -1.90 -2.74
CA ARG A 548 24.17 -2.63 -3.74
C ARG A 548 23.39 -2.74 -5.03
N GLN A 549 24.08 -2.50 -6.15
CA GLN A 549 23.52 -2.69 -7.47
C GLN A 549 23.33 -4.19 -7.75
N VAL A 550 22.23 -4.56 -8.40
CA VAL A 550 21.95 -5.93 -8.84
C VAL A 550 22.13 -6.01 -10.37
N PRO A 551 23.28 -6.50 -10.87
CA PRO A 551 23.67 -6.33 -12.27
C PRO A 551 23.18 -7.45 -13.21
N SER A 552 22.48 -8.46 -12.70
CA SER A 552 22.05 -9.63 -13.48
C SER A 552 20.58 -9.91 -13.28
N SER A 553 19.89 -10.22 -14.37
CA SER A 553 18.53 -10.74 -14.34
C SER A 553 18.50 -12.16 -13.79
N GLY A 554 17.35 -12.55 -13.24
CA GLY A 554 17.14 -13.88 -12.69
C GLY A 554 16.13 -13.88 -11.55
N ILE A 555 15.70 -15.07 -11.16
CA ILE A 555 14.93 -15.31 -9.94
C ILE A 555 15.90 -15.86 -8.90
N TYR A 556 16.01 -15.20 -7.76
CA TYR A 556 16.90 -15.60 -6.66
C TYR A 556 16.06 -15.98 -5.45
N HIS A 557 16.10 -17.25 -5.05
CA HIS A 557 15.49 -17.76 -3.83
C HIS A 557 16.51 -17.77 -2.70
N TYR A 558 16.20 -17.11 -1.60
CA TYR A 558 17.10 -16.96 -0.46
C TYR A 558 16.37 -17.12 0.87
N PHE A 559 17.14 -17.38 1.91
CA PHE A 559 16.61 -17.64 3.24
C PHE A 559 17.56 -17.19 4.35
N SER A 560 17.05 -17.15 5.58
CA SER A 560 17.87 -16.99 6.79
C SER A 560 18.07 -18.34 7.48
N THR A 561 19.32 -18.80 7.60
CA THR A 561 19.62 -20.03 8.36
C THR A 561 19.30 -19.89 9.85
N ARG A 562 19.39 -18.68 10.41
CA ARG A 562 19.01 -18.40 11.81
C ARG A 562 17.52 -18.59 12.05
N ASN A 563 16.68 -18.20 11.09
CA ASN A 563 15.22 -18.21 11.22
C ASN A 563 14.58 -19.26 10.30
N ASN A 564 15.15 -20.47 10.32
CA ASN A 564 14.67 -21.64 9.58
C ASN A 564 14.41 -22.83 10.52
N ALA A 565 13.80 -22.56 11.68
CA ALA A 565 13.57 -23.58 12.68
C ALA A 565 12.47 -24.53 12.20
N PHE A 566 12.67 -25.85 12.32
CA PHE A 566 11.72 -26.92 11.94
C PHE A 566 11.49 -27.15 10.45
N SER A 567 12.19 -26.46 9.53
CA SER A 567 12.07 -26.63 8.06
C SER A 567 10.66 -26.41 7.46
N ASN A 568 9.71 -26.00 8.29
CA ASN A 568 8.35 -25.60 7.96
C ASN A 568 7.97 -24.22 8.54
N ARG A 569 8.94 -23.53 9.17
CA ARG A 569 8.84 -22.16 9.69
C ARG A 569 10.09 -21.41 9.21
N ASP A 570 10.01 -21.02 7.95
CA ASP A 570 11.18 -20.66 7.17
C ASP A 570 11.08 -19.19 6.75
N GLN A 571 12.01 -18.37 7.21
CA GLN A 571 12.21 -17.02 6.67
C GLN A 571 12.85 -17.14 5.28
N LYS A 572 12.01 -17.08 4.24
CA LYS A 572 12.37 -17.29 2.83
C LYS A 572 11.74 -16.22 1.96
N ALA A 573 12.44 -15.84 0.91
CA ALA A 573 11.94 -14.87 -0.04
C ALA A 573 12.51 -15.10 -1.43
N ARG A 574 11.93 -14.39 -2.39
CA ARG A 574 12.40 -14.35 -3.76
C ARG A 574 12.60 -12.92 -4.24
N MET A 575 13.68 -12.71 -4.97
CA MET A 575 13.90 -11.50 -5.76
C MET A 575 13.85 -11.86 -7.23
N ILE A 576 13.01 -11.16 -7.99
CA ILE A 576 12.86 -11.29 -9.43
C ILE A 576 13.49 -10.05 -10.06
N VAL A 577 14.61 -10.24 -10.74
CA VAL A 577 15.31 -9.18 -11.44
C VAL A 577 14.94 -9.27 -12.91
N GLN A 578 14.10 -8.35 -13.37
CA GLN A 578 13.69 -8.26 -14.76
C GLN A 578 14.83 -7.69 -15.60
N PRO A 579 15.05 -8.20 -16.83
CA PRO A 579 16.11 -7.70 -17.69
C PRO A 579 15.76 -6.34 -18.33
N PHE A 580 14.59 -5.77 -18.01
CA PHE A 580 14.05 -4.55 -18.57
C PHE A 580 13.59 -3.56 -17.50
N ASP A 581 13.49 -2.30 -17.89
CA ASP A 581 12.94 -1.23 -17.04
C ASP A 581 11.41 -1.35 -16.95
N PHE A 582 10.88 -1.04 -15.79
CA PHE A 582 9.45 -0.88 -15.59
C PHE A 582 9.16 0.16 -14.51
N ILE A 583 7.94 0.68 -14.50
CA ILE A 583 7.44 1.58 -13.47
C ILE A 583 6.02 1.20 -13.08
N TYR A 584 5.74 1.20 -11.78
CA TYR A 584 4.39 1.13 -11.25
C TYR A 584 3.85 2.54 -11.05
N ARG A 585 2.60 2.78 -11.44
CA ARG A 585 1.90 4.00 -11.10
C ARG A 585 0.44 3.73 -10.81
N LEU A 586 -0.06 4.36 -9.74
CA LEU A 586 -1.47 4.38 -9.44
C LEU A 586 -2.16 5.38 -10.38
N ILE A 587 -3.14 4.90 -11.14
CA ILE A 587 -3.99 5.73 -12.01
C ILE A 587 -5.40 5.71 -11.47
N ASP A 588 -6.03 6.87 -11.35
CA ASP A 588 -7.41 7.03 -10.86
C ASP A 588 -8.38 7.44 -11.99
N GLN A 589 -9.54 7.99 -11.61
CA GLN A 589 -10.54 8.50 -12.55
C GLN A 589 -10.17 9.89 -13.13
N ASN A 590 -9.16 10.57 -12.61
CA ASN A 590 -8.71 11.84 -13.17
C ASN A 590 -7.78 11.59 -14.36
N ALA A 591 -7.48 12.66 -15.10
CA ALA A 591 -6.46 12.55 -16.14
C ALA A 591 -5.07 12.44 -15.49
N ASP A 592 -4.27 11.45 -15.93
CA ASP A 592 -2.88 11.26 -15.48
C ASP A 592 -2.02 10.65 -16.61
N GLU A 593 -0.72 10.52 -16.39
CA GLU A 593 0.21 9.93 -17.34
C GLU A 593 1.30 9.09 -16.66
N ILE A 594 1.72 8.02 -17.33
CA ILE A 594 2.91 7.24 -16.95
C ILE A 594 4.00 7.54 -17.96
N ARG A 595 5.20 7.85 -17.45
CA ARG A 595 6.39 8.08 -18.28
C ARG A 595 7.43 7.02 -17.99
N LEU A 596 7.91 6.37 -19.04
CA LEU A 596 9.02 5.43 -18.97
C LEU A 596 9.86 5.61 -20.24
N ASN A 597 11.16 5.84 -20.08
CA ASN A 597 12.09 6.03 -21.21
C ASN A 597 11.57 7.04 -22.25
N ASN A 598 11.08 8.21 -21.82
CA ASN A 598 10.46 9.26 -22.66
C ASN A 598 9.15 8.87 -23.37
N ALA A 599 8.71 7.61 -23.32
CA ALA A 599 7.38 7.24 -23.75
C ALA A 599 6.34 7.71 -22.75
N ILE A 600 5.16 8.07 -23.27
CA ILE A 600 4.09 8.70 -22.50
C ILE A 600 2.82 7.87 -22.72
N LEU A 601 2.35 7.24 -21.65
CA LEU A 601 1.05 6.60 -21.60
C LEU A 601 0.07 7.51 -20.87
N SER A 602 -0.79 8.20 -21.61
CA SER A 602 -1.75 9.16 -21.07
C SER A 602 -3.13 8.53 -20.89
N PHE A 603 -3.70 8.76 -19.71
CA PHE A 603 -5.03 8.33 -19.30
C PHE A 603 -5.95 9.56 -19.29
N PRO A 604 -6.88 9.70 -20.24
CA PRO A 604 -7.97 10.67 -20.12
C PRO A 604 -8.78 10.46 -18.82
N ALA A 605 -9.46 11.52 -18.36
CA ALA A 605 -10.37 11.38 -17.23
C ALA A 605 -11.45 10.31 -17.50
N ASN A 606 -11.74 9.49 -16.49
CA ASN A 606 -12.64 8.35 -16.53
C ASN A 606 -12.19 7.24 -17.49
N SER A 607 -10.89 7.06 -17.71
CA SER A 607 -10.35 5.88 -18.41
C SER A 607 -10.45 4.59 -17.60
N LEU A 608 -10.54 4.71 -16.28
CA LEU A 608 -10.74 3.63 -15.32
C LEU A 608 -11.99 3.90 -14.49
N SER A 609 -12.71 2.85 -14.12
CA SER A 609 -13.85 2.94 -13.18
C SER A 609 -13.40 3.05 -11.73
N THR A 610 -12.21 2.54 -11.41
CA THR A 610 -11.63 2.56 -10.06
C THR A 610 -10.13 2.81 -10.14
N SER A 611 -9.56 3.41 -9.10
CA SER A 611 -8.12 3.62 -8.99
C SER A 611 -7.39 2.27 -9.05
N THR A 612 -6.44 2.13 -9.98
CA THR A 612 -5.78 0.87 -10.32
C THR A 612 -4.27 1.09 -10.46
N VAL A 613 -3.45 0.17 -9.95
CA VAL A 613 -2.00 0.21 -10.15
C VAL A 613 -1.68 -0.37 -11.53
N ILE A 614 -1.08 0.45 -12.38
CA ILE A 614 -0.62 0.07 -13.72
C ILE A 614 0.90 -0.12 -13.68
N LYS A 615 1.38 -1.23 -14.23
CA LYS A 615 2.81 -1.43 -14.51
C LYS A 615 3.07 -1.22 -16.00
N LEU A 616 3.94 -0.28 -16.31
CA LEU A 616 4.45 -0.07 -17.66
C LEU A 616 5.88 -0.64 -17.72
N SER A 617 6.14 -1.57 -18.62
CA SER A 617 7.49 -2.14 -18.85
C SER A 617 7.98 -1.84 -20.26
N HIS A 618 9.28 -1.62 -20.43
CA HIS A 618 9.92 -1.36 -21.73
C HIS A 618 10.83 -2.51 -22.15
N LEU A 619 10.52 -3.16 -23.27
CA LEU A 619 11.25 -4.31 -23.79
C LEU A 619 12.20 -3.90 -24.93
N THR A 620 13.36 -4.53 -24.99
CA THR A 620 14.29 -4.49 -26.13
C THR A 620 13.91 -5.50 -27.23
N ARG A 621 14.47 -5.34 -28.44
CA ARG A 621 14.28 -6.29 -29.55
C ARG A 621 14.55 -7.74 -29.15
N GLU A 622 15.65 -7.98 -28.44
CA GLU A 622 16.08 -9.29 -27.99
C GLU A 622 15.02 -9.92 -27.08
N GLN A 623 14.54 -9.15 -26.11
CA GLN A 623 13.54 -9.59 -25.13
C GLN A 623 12.19 -9.88 -25.77
N ILE A 624 11.75 -9.02 -26.70
CA ILE A 624 10.53 -9.24 -27.47
C ILE A 624 10.63 -10.55 -28.25
N SER A 625 11.75 -10.78 -28.94
CA SER A 625 11.97 -12.01 -29.69
C SER A 625 11.92 -13.24 -28.79
N GLU A 626 12.55 -13.20 -27.61
CA GLU A 626 12.54 -14.32 -26.66
C GLU A 626 11.15 -14.62 -26.12
N ILE A 627 10.39 -13.59 -25.73
CA ILE A 627 9.02 -13.72 -25.24
C ILE A 627 8.10 -14.31 -26.32
N LEU A 628 8.18 -13.80 -27.56
CA LEU A 628 7.38 -14.27 -28.68
C LEU A 628 7.70 -15.72 -29.05
N THR A 629 9.00 -16.08 -29.13
CA THR A 629 9.41 -17.45 -29.46
C THR A 629 9.01 -18.45 -28.38
N LYS A 630 9.17 -18.13 -27.08
CA LYS A 630 8.82 -19.03 -25.97
C LYS A 630 7.31 -19.22 -25.81
N ASN A 631 6.50 -18.21 -26.15
CA ASN A 631 5.04 -18.31 -26.13
C ASN A 631 4.45 -18.99 -27.39
N GLY A 632 5.29 -19.61 -28.24
CA GLY A 632 4.84 -20.28 -29.46
C GLY A 632 4.37 -19.33 -30.57
N GLN A 633 4.62 -18.03 -30.43
CA GLN A 633 4.22 -16.99 -31.38
C GLN A 633 5.36 -16.64 -32.35
N ASN A 634 5.75 -17.60 -33.20
CA ASN A 634 6.74 -17.40 -34.28
C ASN A 634 6.18 -16.60 -35.48
N ILE A 635 5.27 -15.65 -35.22
CA ILE A 635 4.50 -14.93 -36.27
C ILE A 635 5.32 -13.76 -36.84
N VAL A 636 6.27 -13.23 -36.07
CA VAL A 636 7.10 -12.07 -36.44
C VAL A 636 8.56 -12.49 -36.53
N ALA A 637 9.18 -12.28 -37.68
CA ALA A 637 10.63 -12.49 -37.84
C ALA A 637 11.40 -11.46 -37.02
N LYS A 638 12.42 -11.87 -36.26
CA LYS A 638 13.25 -10.97 -35.42
C LYS A 638 13.78 -9.77 -36.21
N GLU A 639 14.17 -9.98 -37.47
CA GLU A 639 14.64 -8.97 -38.43
C GLU A 639 13.64 -7.82 -38.69
N SER A 640 12.35 -8.09 -38.49
CA SER A 640 11.26 -7.15 -38.72
C SER A 640 10.84 -6.38 -37.45
N LEU A 641 11.39 -6.72 -36.29
CA LEU A 641 11.13 -5.99 -35.04
C LEU A 641 11.97 -4.70 -34.99
N TYR A 642 11.38 -3.63 -34.43
CA TYR A 642 12.16 -2.47 -33.98
C TYR A 642 12.81 -2.75 -32.61
N ASP A 643 13.59 -1.80 -32.11
CA ASP A 643 14.38 -1.95 -30.88
C ASP A 643 13.60 -1.83 -29.58
N SER A 644 12.33 -1.45 -29.67
CA SER A 644 11.48 -1.17 -28.51
C SER A 644 10.14 -1.89 -28.59
N GLY A 645 9.59 -2.17 -27.41
CA GLY A 645 8.24 -2.67 -27.18
C GLY A 645 7.82 -2.35 -25.77
N TYR A 646 6.54 -2.47 -25.47
CA TYR A 646 5.99 -2.09 -24.16
C TYR A 646 5.01 -3.13 -23.65
N ILE A 647 4.97 -3.30 -22.33
CA ILE A 647 3.96 -4.09 -21.64
C ILE A 647 3.14 -3.16 -20.74
N ILE A 648 1.82 -3.25 -20.83
CA ILE A 648 0.89 -2.63 -19.89
C ILE A 648 0.21 -3.74 -19.08
N GLU A 649 0.52 -3.81 -17.78
CA GLU A 649 -0.12 -4.74 -16.83
C GLU A 649 -1.08 -3.98 -15.90
N PRO A 650 -2.21 -4.59 -15.48
CA PRO A 650 -2.67 -5.95 -15.79
C PRO A 650 -3.03 -6.16 -17.27
N TYR A 651 -2.68 -7.31 -17.83
CA TYR A 651 -2.83 -7.58 -19.27
C TYR A 651 -4.28 -7.70 -19.73
N ASP A 652 -5.15 -8.16 -18.85
CA ASP A 652 -6.58 -8.38 -19.04
C ASP A 652 -7.43 -7.16 -18.68
N LEU A 653 -6.80 -6.08 -18.21
CA LEU A 653 -7.49 -4.84 -17.89
C LEU A 653 -8.06 -4.21 -19.16
N ASN A 654 -9.38 -3.98 -19.17
CA ASN A 654 -10.06 -3.19 -20.20
C ASN A 654 -10.32 -1.77 -19.66
N PHE A 655 -9.81 -0.77 -20.37
CA PHE A 655 -10.06 0.64 -20.07
C PHE A 655 -11.46 1.03 -20.55
N VAL A 656 -12.14 1.87 -19.77
CA VAL A 656 -13.46 2.42 -20.09
C VAL A 656 -13.40 3.30 -21.34
N GLN A 657 -12.26 3.96 -21.55
CA GLN A 657 -11.98 4.81 -22.71
C GLN A 657 -10.64 4.44 -23.34
N TYR A 658 -10.45 4.85 -24.59
CA TYR A 658 -9.15 4.75 -25.25
C TYR A 658 -8.12 5.64 -24.56
N ILE A 659 -7.03 5.02 -24.12
CA ILE A 659 -5.85 5.71 -23.62
C ILE A 659 -4.90 5.99 -24.78
N LYS A 660 -4.09 7.05 -24.66
CA LYS A 660 -3.15 7.48 -25.69
C LYS A 660 -1.75 7.02 -25.33
N PHE A 661 -1.05 6.42 -26.28
CA PHE A 661 0.35 6.04 -26.12
C PHE A 661 1.20 6.79 -27.15
N GLN A 662 2.22 7.48 -26.65
CA GLN A 662 3.19 8.23 -27.45
C GLN A 662 4.58 7.61 -27.25
N ILE A 663 5.13 7.07 -28.33
CA ILE A 663 6.44 6.42 -28.36
C ILE A 663 7.43 7.35 -29.07
N PRO A 664 8.58 7.68 -28.47
CA PRO A 664 9.60 8.49 -29.12
C PRO A 664 10.04 7.87 -30.45
N VAL A 665 10.11 8.67 -31.52
CA VAL A 665 10.49 8.16 -32.86
C VAL A 665 11.92 7.59 -32.90
N GLU A 666 12.79 8.01 -31.98
CA GLU A 666 14.14 7.44 -31.80
C GLU A 666 14.11 5.95 -31.40
N GLN A 667 13.06 5.48 -30.73
CA GLN A 667 12.89 4.08 -30.33
C GLN A 667 12.42 3.16 -31.46
N ILE A 668 12.05 3.74 -32.60
CA ILE A 668 11.60 3.05 -33.82
C ILE A 668 12.45 3.48 -35.03
N ASP A 669 13.70 3.90 -34.79
CA ASP A 669 14.67 4.27 -35.82
C ASP A 669 14.13 5.32 -36.82
N HIS A 670 13.38 6.30 -36.30
CA HIS A 670 12.75 7.39 -37.05
C HIS A 670 11.89 6.96 -38.26
N SER A 671 11.44 5.69 -38.30
CA SER A 671 10.74 5.13 -39.45
C SER A 671 9.31 5.67 -39.56
N GLU A 672 8.85 6.06 -40.76
CA GLU A 672 7.52 6.65 -40.98
C GLU A 672 6.39 5.60 -41.19
N ASN A 673 6.76 4.36 -41.52
CA ASN A 673 5.81 3.26 -41.74
C ASN A 673 6.03 2.18 -40.68
N VAL A 674 5.30 2.27 -39.57
CA VAL A 674 5.38 1.32 -38.45
C VAL A 674 4.05 0.63 -38.28
N ASN A 675 4.07 -0.70 -38.22
CA ASN A 675 2.92 -1.49 -37.79
C ASN A 675 3.05 -1.76 -36.29
N ILE A 676 1.93 -1.64 -35.56
CA ILE A 676 1.89 -1.89 -34.12
C ILE A 676 1.06 -3.14 -33.89
N LEU A 677 1.67 -4.15 -33.28
CA LEU A 677 1.02 -5.41 -32.93
C LEU A 677 0.76 -5.44 -31.43
N GLN A 678 -0.50 -5.65 -31.07
CA GLN A 678 -0.93 -5.88 -29.70
C GLN A 678 -1.14 -7.39 -29.47
N PHE A 679 -0.60 -7.92 -28.38
CA PHE A 679 -0.73 -9.33 -27.98
C PHE A 679 -1.28 -9.49 -26.57
N GLU A 680 -2.09 -10.53 -26.36
CA GLU A 680 -2.36 -11.12 -25.04
C GLU A 680 -1.26 -12.13 -24.67
N PRO A 681 -0.74 -12.11 -23.43
CA PRO A 681 0.30 -13.07 -23.00
C PRO A 681 -0.16 -14.53 -23.01
N THR A 682 -1.46 -14.78 -22.87
CA THR A 682 -2.07 -16.12 -22.87
C THR A 682 -2.25 -16.70 -24.28
N GLY A 683 -1.87 -15.96 -25.32
CA GLY A 683 -1.90 -16.42 -26.70
C GLY A 683 -3.28 -16.25 -27.34
N GLY A 684 -3.51 -15.07 -27.93
CA GLY A 684 -4.73 -14.80 -28.69
C GLY A 684 -4.73 -13.42 -29.33
N ILE A 685 -5.16 -13.38 -30.60
CA ILE A 685 -5.50 -12.20 -31.44
C ILE A 685 -4.44 -11.10 -31.50
N TYR A 686 -3.74 -11.01 -32.64
CA TYR A 686 -2.99 -9.79 -32.98
C TYR A 686 -3.95 -8.79 -33.61
N THR A 687 -3.99 -7.57 -33.07
CA THR A 687 -4.68 -6.45 -33.70
C THR A 687 -3.64 -5.46 -34.19
N SER A 688 -3.68 -5.11 -35.47
CA SER A 688 -2.89 -4.01 -36.00
C SER A 688 -3.55 -2.71 -35.57
N LEU A 689 -2.85 -1.90 -34.78
CA LEU A 689 -3.38 -0.62 -34.32
C LEU A 689 -3.11 0.49 -35.35
N ALA A 690 -4.14 1.28 -35.65
CA ALA A 690 -3.98 2.51 -36.38
C ALA A 690 -3.07 3.46 -35.59
N ASN A 691 -2.16 4.10 -36.29
CA ASN A 691 -1.19 5.00 -35.68
C ASN A 691 -0.96 6.23 -36.56
N SER A 692 -0.39 7.26 -35.95
CA SER A 692 0.02 8.49 -36.63
C SER A 692 1.35 8.94 -36.07
N GLN A 693 2.20 9.47 -36.93
CA GLN A 693 3.53 9.92 -36.54
C GLN A 693 3.63 11.43 -36.62
N THR A 694 4.14 12.04 -35.56
CA THR A 694 4.62 13.42 -35.57
C THR A 694 6.14 13.42 -35.64
N LYS A 695 6.76 14.61 -35.74
CA LYS A 695 8.22 14.75 -35.76
C LYS A 695 8.91 14.03 -34.58
N ASN A 696 8.26 13.96 -33.42
CA ASN A 696 8.87 13.46 -32.19
C ASN A 696 8.28 12.14 -31.69
N TYR A 697 7.03 11.81 -32.06
CA TYR A 697 6.33 10.64 -31.49
C TYR A 697 5.56 9.84 -32.54
N LEU A 698 5.62 8.51 -32.43
CA LEU A 698 4.59 7.60 -32.92
C LEU A 698 3.43 7.58 -31.91
N ASN A 699 2.22 7.82 -32.37
CA ASN A 699 1.03 7.96 -31.55
C ASN A 699 0.01 6.90 -31.94
N PHE A 700 -0.52 6.21 -30.94
CA PHE A 700 -1.63 5.29 -31.12
C PHE A 700 -2.53 5.31 -29.88
N GLN A 701 -3.68 4.66 -30.01
CA GLN A 701 -4.63 4.50 -28.93
C GLN A 701 -4.92 3.03 -28.68
N THR A 702 -5.21 2.70 -27.43
CA THR A 702 -5.63 1.36 -27.01
C THR A 702 -6.63 1.49 -25.87
N ASN A 703 -7.51 0.52 -25.72
CA ASN A 703 -8.49 0.45 -24.63
C ASN A 703 -8.27 -0.78 -23.74
N ARG A 704 -7.08 -1.39 -23.78
CA ARG A 704 -6.77 -2.57 -22.96
C ARG A 704 -5.29 -2.66 -22.59
N GLY A 705 -4.98 -3.45 -21.57
CA GLY A 705 -3.61 -3.91 -21.28
C GLY A 705 -3.08 -4.85 -22.38
N GLY A 706 -1.82 -5.27 -22.26
CA GLY A 706 -1.20 -6.20 -23.20
C GLY A 706 0.25 -5.87 -23.55
N VAL A 707 0.80 -6.64 -24.50
CA VAL A 707 2.14 -6.45 -25.05
C VAL A 707 2.04 -5.73 -26.39
N TYR A 708 2.80 -4.65 -26.55
CA TYR A 708 2.83 -3.80 -27.73
C TYR A 708 4.20 -3.90 -28.39
N VAL A 709 4.22 -4.36 -29.64
CA VAL A 709 5.43 -4.58 -30.41
C VAL A 709 5.37 -3.79 -31.71
N PHE A 710 6.47 -3.13 -32.05
CA PHE A 710 6.58 -2.35 -33.28
C PHE A 710 7.31 -3.18 -34.35
N VAL A 711 6.72 -3.25 -35.55
CA VAL A 711 7.26 -4.05 -36.67
C VAL A 711 7.35 -3.25 -37.97
N LYS A 712 8.40 -3.55 -38.74
CA LYS A 712 8.58 -3.07 -40.10
C LYS A 712 7.51 -3.67 -41.01
N PRO A 713 6.93 -2.89 -41.95
CA PRO A 713 5.98 -3.41 -42.92
C PRO A 713 6.65 -4.47 -43.80
N LYS A 714 5.95 -5.57 -44.11
CA LYS A 714 6.44 -6.57 -45.06
C LYS A 714 6.69 -5.88 -46.41
N SER A 715 7.90 -5.99 -46.95
CA SER A 715 8.21 -5.44 -48.27
C SER A 715 7.37 -6.16 -49.34
N ASN A 716 6.49 -5.43 -50.03
CA ASN A 716 5.71 -5.96 -51.16
C ASN A 716 6.58 -6.35 -52.37
N LEU A 717 7.90 -6.07 -52.35
CA LEU A 717 8.83 -6.37 -53.45
C LEU A 717 8.82 -7.84 -53.89
N ALA A 718 8.72 -8.79 -52.96
CA ALA A 718 8.67 -10.21 -53.30
C ALA A 718 7.38 -10.61 -54.04
N TRP A 719 6.24 -10.06 -53.63
CA TRP A 719 4.93 -10.32 -54.27
C TRP A 719 4.82 -9.60 -55.63
N ILE A 720 5.31 -8.36 -55.70
CA ILE A 720 5.37 -7.59 -56.95
C ILE A 720 6.29 -8.30 -57.95
N ALA A 721 7.48 -8.76 -57.54
CA ALA A 721 8.37 -9.53 -58.40
C ALA A 721 7.73 -10.86 -58.84
N ALA A 722 7.04 -11.58 -57.95
CA ALA A 722 6.39 -12.86 -58.26
C ALA A 722 5.20 -12.73 -59.23
N VAL A 723 4.54 -11.56 -59.32
CA VAL A 723 3.43 -11.32 -60.26
C VAL A 723 3.92 -10.68 -61.56
N VAL A 724 4.81 -9.69 -61.46
CA VAL A 724 5.25 -8.91 -62.62
C VAL A 724 6.18 -9.73 -63.52
N ILE A 725 7.09 -10.54 -62.95
CA ILE A 725 8.04 -11.32 -63.74
C ILE A 725 7.33 -12.36 -64.64
N PRO A 726 6.36 -13.17 -64.15
CA PRO A 726 5.61 -14.09 -65.00
C PRO A 726 4.77 -13.39 -66.07
N ILE A 727 4.14 -12.25 -65.73
CA ILE A 727 3.33 -11.50 -66.70
C ILE A 727 4.19 -10.95 -67.84
N VAL A 728 5.36 -10.40 -67.51
CA VAL A 728 6.32 -9.92 -68.53
C VAL A 728 6.81 -11.08 -69.40
N LEU A 729 7.11 -12.24 -68.82
CA LEU A 729 7.48 -13.45 -69.58
C LEU A 729 6.37 -13.94 -70.51
N VAL A 730 5.11 -13.95 -70.05
CA VAL A 730 3.94 -14.33 -70.87
C VAL A 730 3.76 -13.36 -72.04
N ILE A 731 3.90 -12.05 -71.81
CA ILE A 731 3.81 -11.04 -72.87
C ILE A 731 4.93 -11.25 -73.92
N ILE A 732 6.16 -11.51 -73.49
CA ILE A 732 7.29 -11.81 -74.39
C ILE A 732 7.00 -13.08 -75.21
N ILE A 733 6.46 -14.14 -74.62
CA ILE A 733 6.10 -15.37 -75.32
C ILE A 733 4.99 -15.10 -76.35
N ILE A 734 3.95 -14.35 -75.99
CA ILE A 734 2.84 -14.02 -76.90
C ILE A 734 3.38 -13.21 -78.09
N LEU A 735 4.17 -12.15 -77.85
CA LEU A 735 4.74 -11.32 -78.90
C LEU A 735 5.70 -12.12 -79.80
N SER A 736 6.51 -13.01 -79.22
CA SER A 736 7.41 -13.90 -79.97
C SER A 736 6.63 -14.90 -80.82
N THR A 737 5.52 -15.42 -80.29
CA THR A 737 4.64 -16.37 -80.99
C THR A 737 3.90 -15.67 -82.15
N ILE A 738 3.42 -14.45 -81.94
CA ILE A 738 2.81 -13.61 -82.99
C ILE A 738 3.85 -13.31 -84.08
N ALA A 739 5.05 -12.87 -83.72
CA ALA A 739 6.13 -12.60 -84.67
C ALA A 739 6.54 -13.86 -85.47
N PHE A 740 6.61 -15.02 -84.80
CA PHE A 740 6.90 -16.30 -85.44
C PHE A 740 5.83 -16.69 -86.46
N PHE A 741 4.55 -16.59 -86.12
CA PHE A 741 3.45 -16.91 -87.03
C PHE A 741 3.27 -15.89 -88.15
N TYR A 742 3.60 -14.61 -87.91
CA TYR A 742 3.63 -13.58 -88.94
C TYR A 742 4.70 -13.88 -90.00
N LYS A 743 5.92 -14.30 -89.59
CA LYS A 743 6.97 -14.72 -90.52
C LYS A 743 6.74 -16.11 -91.15
N ASN A 744 5.92 -16.98 -90.54
CA ASN A 744 5.70 -18.35 -90.99
C ASN A 744 4.21 -18.69 -91.22
N PRO A 745 3.54 -18.08 -92.21
CA PRO A 745 2.10 -18.24 -92.43
C PRO A 745 1.66 -19.69 -92.77
N ARG A 746 2.58 -20.52 -93.32
CA ARG A 746 2.31 -21.95 -93.57
C ARG A 746 2.17 -22.77 -92.28
N GLN A 747 2.89 -22.41 -91.21
CA GLN A 747 2.83 -23.09 -89.90
C GLN A 747 1.53 -22.73 -89.16
N TYR A 748 1.11 -21.46 -89.21
CA TYR A 748 -0.17 -21.01 -88.65
C TYR A 748 -1.36 -21.74 -89.28
N ARG A 749 -1.36 -21.95 -90.61
CA ARG A 749 -2.41 -22.72 -91.30
C ARG A 749 -2.48 -24.17 -90.81
N LYS A 750 -1.35 -24.84 -90.61
CA LYS A 750 -1.30 -26.22 -90.05
C LYS A 750 -1.84 -26.28 -88.62
N LEU A 751 -1.51 -25.30 -87.79
CA LEU A 751 -2.04 -25.20 -86.42
C LEU A 751 -3.56 -24.99 -86.42
N LYS A 752 -4.06 -24.08 -87.27
CA LYS A 752 -5.50 -23.81 -87.45
C LYS A 752 -6.27 -25.06 -87.91
N THR A 753 -5.68 -25.88 -88.78
CA THR A 753 -6.29 -27.14 -89.25
C THR A 753 -6.30 -28.22 -88.16
N ARG A 754 -5.26 -28.28 -87.31
CA ARG A 754 -5.24 -29.19 -86.15
C ARG A 754 -6.27 -28.77 -85.09
N CYS A 755 -6.35 -27.49 -84.73
CA CYS A 755 -7.34 -27.00 -83.76
C CYS A 755 -8.78 -27.22 -84.22
N THR A 756 -9.09 -27.05 -85.52
CA THR A 756 -10.42 -27.37 -86.06
C THR A 756 -10.75 -28.87 -86.03
N LYS A 757 -9.74 -29.76 -86.18
CA LYS A 757 -9.91 -31.20 -85.98
C LYS A 757 -10.16 -31.55 -84.51
N THR A 758 -9.43 -30.93 -83.57
CA THR A 758 -9.63 -31.13 -82.13
C THR A 758 -10.98 -30.60 -81.66
N GLN A 759 -11.43 -29.44 -82.17
CA GLN A 759 -12.74 -28.88 -81.85
C GLN A 759 -13.89 -29.73 -82.42
N ARG A 760 -13.71 -30.38 -83.58
CA ARG A 760 -14.63 -31.40 -84.09
C ARG A 760 -14.63 -32.67 -83.23
N SER A 761 -13.48 -33.08 -82.69
CA SER A 761 -13.36 -34.23 -81.77
C SER A 761 -14.05 -34.00 -80.42
N PHE A 762 -14.08 -32.76 -79.92
CA PHE A 762 -14.79 -32.43 -78.68
C PHE A 762 -16.31 -32.25 -78.88
N LYS A 763 -16.76 -31.91 -80.10
CA LYS A 763 -18.21 -31.80 -80.43
C LYS A 763 -18.91 -33.14 -80.74
N MET A 764 -18.19 -34.26 -80.91
CA MET A 764 -18.79 -35.60 -81.11
C MET A 764 -18.85 -36.44 -79.83
N ARG A 765 -18.62 -35.86 -78.65
CA ARG A 765 -18.64 -36.55 -77.34
C ARG A 765 -19.52 -35.86 -76.29
N ILE A 766 -20.56 -35.16 -76.74
CA ILE A 766 -21.67 -34.69 -75.91
C ILE A 766 -22.95 -35.29 -76.47
#